data_AF-A0A1F6AWS5-F1
#
_entry.id   AF-A0A1F6AWS5-F1
#
_cell.length_a   1.000
_cell.length_b   1.000
_cell.length_c   1.000
_cell.angle_alpha   90.00
_cell.angle_beta   90.00
_cell.angle_gamma   90.00
#
_symmetry.space_group_name_H-M   'P 1'
#
loop_
_entity.id
_entity.type
_entity.pdbx_description
1 polymer ?
#
loop_
_entity_poly.entity_id
_entity_poly.type
_entity_poly.pdbx_seq_one_letter_code
_entity_poly.pdbx_strand_id
1 'polypeptide(L)'
;MILIELIKYIIGVTLLMYLPAEGIFSFGRLDVSGWKRIALVSICGVVLLTFAEYGLSLLKLRYAVFPFVLILSGIGLWRRSAWIKYIQRDWSGPHWILFIFALLYSLSVTGSGWITKEGLILRGINASDGIWNVALISELGEMIPPEHPGINGVPLKGYHVFYNLWVSSIARFTSLDRVSLHFQYIPMTMSLLLVYILYVIGKQLSKNSYAALWSTGIALFGGSFSYVLPLFYHEKVSWDDAFGITQPGSLLLSPSFVSSLIIFIAAIVLLDEYIRRPYPITGFFLSLLAGIAVGFKVYAGMILLPIIFVMTIYVWVVQKKHHMIFILIGSMFIALLVFYPFNANYGFLLYQPLWPPHRIMQGTLGFTNWELKRQTLTQLGSFFGLIKLEIIAFTVFFFGNLGTRIIGFIGIKKFSFSQMSYIHTFLWLAVGISFIVPMFFIQPIGAFNMIQFFWYYLVFVGILSGWGIYEFLQRFSKVPRYIIASLIILITIPSATEKILAYFPFSPTHITISSSELSLYDVMQKTGSYNDAVLIVPSLPEYSKAELSRWFWGSSPPKVSAFGHKRVFLGNEVVQFPYEEWIGPRITLLTSLMGPQTKTNISEEEILEARNSLKTLIDSYKIRFILSHVPSLWFTSKFGLKELITKDGLSLYEVRPL
;
A
#
# COMPACT_ATOMS: atom_id res chain seq x y z
N MET A 1 -27.58 6.39 -7.82
CA MET A 1 -26.49 6.83 -6.92
C MET A 1 -25.13 6.46 -7.48
N ILE A 2 -24.81 5.17 -7.64
CA ILE A 2 -23.50 4.67 -8.14
C ILE A 2 -23.07 5.30 -9.48
N LEU A 3 -23.97 5.39 -10.47
CA LEU A 3 -23.61 6.01 -11.77
C LEU A 3 -23.19 7.48 -11.64
N ILE A 4 -23.85 8.24 -10.76
CA ILE A 4 -23.53 9.65 -10.54
C ILE A 4 -22.17 9.78 -9.86
N GLU A 5 -21.89 8.94 -8.86
CA GLU A 5 -20.57 8.89 -8.21
C GLU A 5 -19.47 8.51 -9.18
N LEU A 6 -19.71 7.52 -10.04
CA LEU A 6 -18.76 7.10 -11.07
C LEU A 6 -18.46 8.25 -12.06
N ILE A 7 -19.50 8.98 -12.51
CA ILE A 7 -19.32 10.15 -13.37
C ILE A 7 -18.51 11.24 -12.64
N LYS A 8 -18.86 11.55 -11.39
CA LYS A 8 -18.11 12.50 -10.56
C LYS A 8 -16.65 12.08 -10.41
N TYR A 9 -16.40 10.80 -10.19
CA TYR A 9 -15.06 10.23 -10.04
C TYR A 9 -14.25 10.36 -11.33
N ILE A 10 -14.80 9.97 -12.48
CA ILE A 10 -14.13 10.06 -13.79
C ILE A 10 -13.81 11.52 -14.13
N ILE A 11 -14.75 12.43 -13.91
CA ILE A 11 -14.53 13.87 -14.12
C ILE A 11 -13.44 14.37 -13.17
N GLY A 12 -13.53 14.01 -11.88
CA GLY A 12 -12.57 14.38 -10.85
C GLY A 12 -11.16 13.93 -11.18
N VAL A 13 -10.93 12.65 -11.46
CA VAL A 13 -9.61 12.12 -11.84
C VAL A 13 -9.09 12.78 -13.11
N THR A 14 -9.95 13.05 -14.10
CA THR A 14 -9.55 13.74 -15.33
C THR A 14 -9.05 15.16 -15.06
N LEU A 15 -9.80 15.94 -14.26
CA LEU A 15 -9.49 17.33 -13.92
C LEU A 15 -8.37 17.46 -12.87
N LEU A 16 -8.18 16.48 -12.00
CA LEU A 16 -7.22 16.57 -10.90
C LEU A 16 -5.89 15.88 -11.21
N MET A 17 -5.87 14.92 -12.13
CA MET A 17 -4.67 14.14 -12.46
C MET A 17 -4.26 14.34 -13.91
N TYR A 18 -5.11 13.97 -14.87
CA TYR A 18 -4.71 13.93 -16.27
C TYR A 18 -4.43 15.32 -16.87
N LEU A 19 -5.41 16.22 -16.79
CA LEU A 19 -5.33 17.54 -17.42
C LEU A 19 -4.26 18.47 -16.83
N PRO A 20 -4.00 18.51 -15.50
CA PRO A 20 -2.91 19.32 -14.96
C PRO A 20 -1.54 18.90 -15.50
N ALA A 21 -1.28 17.59 -15.54
CA ALA A 21 -0.02 17.07 -16.06
C ALA A 21 0.11 17.28 -17.58
N GLU A 22 -0.96 17.11 -18.35
CA GLU A 22 -0.99 17.50 -19.77
C GLU A 22 -0.75 19.00 -19.97
N GLY A 23 -1.32 19.84 -19.09
CA GLY A 23 -1.08 21.28 -19.07
C GLY A 23 0.42 21.60 -19.03
N ILE A 24 1.16 20.94 -18.14
CA ILE A 24 2.62 21.08 -18.04
C ILE A 24 3.31 20.48 -19.28
N PHE A 25 2.96 19.26 -19.68
CA PHE A 25 3.57 18.61 -20.85
C PHE A 25 3.32 19.35 -22.17
N SER A 26 2.27 20.16 -22.26
CA SER A 26 1.99 20.97 -23.45
C SER A 26 3.08 22.01 -23.74
N PHE A 27 3.82 22.47 -22.71
CA PHE A 27 4.97 23.37 -22.87
C PHE A 27 6.25 22.64 -23.29
N GLY A 28 6.25 21.32 -23.21
CA GLY A 28 7.36 20.47 -23.62
C GLY A 28 6.99 19.53 -24.75
N ARG A 29 7.91 18.64 -25.08
CA ARG A 29 7.63 17.50 -25.97
C ARG A 29 7.78 16.22 -25.18
N LEU A 30 6.65 15.58 -24.87
CA LEU A 30 6.61 14.16 -24.52
C LEU A 30 6.09 13.40 -25.75
N ASP A 31 6.99 12.75 -26.51
CA ASP A 31 6.63 12.05 -27.74
C ASP A 31 6.13 10.62 -27.46
N VAL A 32 5.06 10.56 -26.68
CA VAL A 32 4.32 9.33 -26.41
C VAL A 32 2.85 9.55 -26.80
N SER A 33 2.22 8.50 -27.32
CA SER A 33 0.87 8.54 -27.89
C SER A 33 -0.04 7.43 -27.36
N GLY A 34 -1.33 7.54 -27.66
CA GLY A 34 -2.36 6.56 -27.33
C GLY A 34 -2.45 6.30 -25.83
N TRP A 35 -2.70 5.03 -25.49
CA TRP A 35 -2.81 4.57 -24.10
C TRP A 35 -1.54 4.77 -23.27
N LYS A 36 -0.36 4.70 -23.91
CA LYS A 36 0.91 4.98 -23.22
C LYS A 36 0.91 6.41 -22.66
N ARG A 37 0.40 7.37 -23.43
CA ARG A 37 0.29 8.76 -22.99
C ARG A 37 -0.71 8.90 -21.85
N ILE A 38 -1.91 8.36 -22.01
CA ILE A 38 -2.97 8.45 -21.00
C ILE A 38 -2.47 7.91 -19.66
N ALA A 39 -1.88 6.70 -19.65
CA ALA A 39 -1.35 6.10 -18.43
C ALA A 39 -0.21 6.93 -17.82
N LEU A 40 0.84 7.25 -18.60
CA LEU A 40 2.02 7.94 -18.10
C LEU A 40 1.71 9.35 -17.57
N VAL A 41 0.88 10.10 -18.30
CA VAL A 41 0.50 11.46 -17.91
C VAL A 41 -0.45 11.44 -16.70
N SER A 42 -1.36 10.46 -16.61
CA SER A 42 -2.19 10.28 -15.41
C SER A 42 -1.34 9.98 -14.17
N ILE A 43 -0.31 9.14 -14.29
CA ILE A 43 0.62 8.83 -13.19
C ILE A 43 1.42 10.08 -12.79
N CYS A 44 1.90 10.86 -13.77
CA CYS A 44 2.51 12.17 -13.52
C CYS A 44 1.54 13.13 -12.80
N GLY A 45 0.25 13.05 -13.13
CA GLY A 45 -0.83 13.75 -12.46
C GLY A 45 -1.00 13.37 -10.99
N VAL A 46 -0.98 12.06 -10.68
CA VAL A 46 -1.04 11.56 -9.29
C VAL A 46 0.08 12.19 -8.46
N VAL A 47 1.33 12.12 -8.94
CA VAL A 47 2.47 12.64 -8.18
C VAL A 47 2.47 14.16 -8.09
N LEU A 48 2.03 14.87 -9.15
CA LEU A 48 1.90 16.32 -9.13
C LEU A 48 0.86 16.78 -8.11
N LEU A 49 -0.34 16.19 -8.13
CA LEU A 49 -1.40 16.49 -7.18
C LEU A 49 -0.95 16.23 -5.75
N THR A 50 -0.37 15.04 -5.50
CA THR A 50 0.06 14.62 -4.17
C THR A 50 1.18 15.52 -3.63
N PHE A 51 2.15 15.87 -4.48
CA PHE A 51 3.25 16.76 -4.09
C PHE A 51 2.78 18.20 -3.85
N ALA A 52 1.87 18.71 -4.68
CA ALA A 52 1.29 20.03 -4.50
C ALA A 52 0.46 20.11 -3.22
N GLU A 53 -0.40 19.11 -2.98
CA GLU A 53 -1.18 19.00 -1.75
C GLU A 53 -0.27 18.95 -0.51
N TYR A 54 0.77 18.13 -0.55
CA TYR A 54 1.74 18.02 0.53
C TYR A 54 2.46 19.35 0.79
N GLY A 55 3.12 19.91 -0.23
CA GLY A 55 3.94 21.11 -0.10
C GLY A 55 3.14 22.33 0.31
N LEU A 56 1.99 22.57 -0.32
CA LEU A 56 1.13 23.71 0.02
C LEU A 56 0.50 23.56 1.40
N SER A 57 0.17 22.35 1.84
CA SER A 57 -0.35 22.13 3.19
C SER A 57 0.68 22.40 4.28
N LEU A 58 1.94 22.01 4.07
CA LEU A 58 3.03 22.36 4.99
C LEU A 58 3.24 23.87 5.11
N LEU A 59 2.99 24.61 4.02
CA LEU A 59 3.02 26.08 4.00
C LEU A 59 1.74 26.74 4.53
N LYS A 60 0.78 25.98 5.05
CA LYS A 60 -0.56 26.45 5.46
C LYS A 60 -1.36 27.11 4.32
N LEU A 61 -1.04 26.78 3.08
CA LEU A 61 -1.68 27.26 1.84
C LEU A 61 -2.51 26.17 1.17
N ARG A 62 -3.07 25.24 1.95
CA ARG A 62 -3.79 24.06 1.45
C ARG A 62 -4.93 24.40 0.50
N TYR A 63 -5.66 25.49 0.74
CA TYR A 63 -6.73 25.94 -0.15
C TYR A 63 -6.23 26.40 -1.52
N ALA A 64 -4.94 26.74 -1.67
CA ALA A 64 -4.33 27.12 -2.94
C ALA A 64 -4.11 25.93 -3.88
N VAL A 65 -4.21 24.68 -3.39
CA VAL A 65 -4.11 23.47 -4.24
C VAL A 65 -5.22 23.46 -5.29
N PHE A 66 -6.45 23.85 -4.91
CA PHE A 66 -7.59 23.88 -5.84
C PHE A 66 -7.38 24.85 -7.02
N PRO A 67 -7.13 26.15 -6.82
CA PRO A 67 -6.88 27.06 -7.93
C PRO A 67 -5.63 26.67 -8.71
N PHE A 68 -4.57 26.16 -8.06
CA PHE A 68 -3.40 25.66 -8.76
C PHE A 68 -3.75 24.54 -9.76
N VAL A 69 -4.48 23.52 -9.32
CA VAL A 69 -4.90 22.40 -10.18
C VAL A 69 -5.88 22.86 -11.26
N LEU A 70 -6.82 23.74 -10.94
CA LEU A 70 -7.75 24.29 -11.93
C LEU A 70 -7.05 25.09 -13.02
N ILE A 71 -6.06 25.92 -12.66
CA ILE A 71 -5.29 26.69 -13.64
C ILE A 71 -4.54 25.74 -14.58
N LEU A 72 -3.85 24.74 -14.05
CA LEU A 72 -3.13 23.76 -14.88
C LEU A 72 -4.07 22.95 -15.78
N SER A 73 -5.24 22.56 -15.26
CA SER A 73 -6.28 21.91 -16.06
C SER A 73 -6.85 22.81 -17.15
N GLY A 74 -7.09 24.09 -16.84
CA GLY A 74 -7.50 25.09 -17.80
C GLY A 74 -6.47 25.26 -18.92
N ILE A 75 -5.17 25.30 -18.59
CA ILE A 75 -4.08 25.31 -19.56
C ILE A 75 -4.08 24.04 -20.41
N GLY A 76 -4.24 22.87 -19.78
CA GLY A 76 -4.37 21.58 -20.47
C GLY A 76 -5.50 21.60 -21.50
N LEU A 77 -6.69 22.09 -21.13
CA LEU A 77 -7.83 22.21 -22.03
C LEU A 77 -7.61 23.26 -23.12
N TRP A 78 -7.05 24.43 -22.78
CA TRP A 78 -6.75 25.50 -23.73
C TRP A 78 -5.77 25.02 -24.81
N ARG A 79 -4.78 24.21 -24.42
CA ARG A 79 -3.78 23.65 -25.33
C ARG A 79 -4.13 22.25 -25.83
N ARG A 80 -5.41 21.87 -25.84
CA ARG A 80 -5.87 20.55 -26.30
C ARG A 80 -5.37 20.16 -27.70
N SER A 81 -5.30 21.11 -28.63
CA SER A 81 -4.80 20.85 -29.99
C SER A 81 -3.34 20.38 -30.01
N ALA A 82 -2.55 20.74 -28.99
CA ALA A 82 -1.17 20.31 -28.85
C ALA A 82 -1.05 18.83 -28.48
N TRP A 83 -1.97 18.29 -27.66
CA TRP A 83 -1.88 16.92 -27.14
C TRP A 83 -2.90 15.94 -27.72
N ILE A 84 -4.08 16.38 -28.19
CA ILE A 84 -5.16 15.48 -28.63
C ILE A 84 -4.73 14.59 -29.81
N LYS A 85 -3.87 15.11 -30.69
CA LYS A 85 -3.26 14.35 -31.80
C LYS A 85 -2.44 13.15 -31.30
N TYR A 86 -1.80 13.28 -30.13
CA TYR A 86 -1.03 12.18 -29.54
C TYR A 86 -1.96 11.16 -28.90
N ILE A 87 -3.09 11.57 -28.32
CA ILE A 87 -4.10 10.62 -27.84
C ILE A 87 -4.71 9.85 -29.01
N GLN A 88 -5.11 10.54 -30.08
CA GLN A 88 -5.76 9.94 -31.25
C GLN A 88 -4.82 9.00 -32.03
N ARG A 89 -3.50 9.13 -31.83
CA ARG A 89 -2.50 8.30 -32.48
C ARG A 89 -2.30 6.98 -31.72
N ASP A 90 -2.38 5.87 -32.45
CA ASP A 90 -2.00 4.53 -32.00
C ASP A 90 -2.82 3.97 -30.82
N TRP A 91 -4.03 3.49 -31.15
CA TRP A 91 -4.90 2.69 -30.28
C TRP A 91 -4.76 1.19 -30.54
N SER A 92 -3.66 0.78 -31.19
CA SER A 92 -3.44 -0.62 -31.51
C SER A 92 -3.01 -1.38 -30.26
N GLY A 93 -3.66 -2.50 -29.99
CA GLY A 93 -3.28 -3.34 -28.86
C GLY A 93 -4.43 -4.18 -28.31
N PRO A 94 -4.08 -5.12 -27.43
CA PRO A 94 -5.03 -6.04 -26.81
C PRO A 94 -5.76 -5.41 -25.61
N HIS A 95 -6.35 -4.23 -25.81
CA HIS A 95 -6.91 -3.40 -24.73
C HIS A 95 -8.01 -4.08 -23.92
N TRP A 96 -8.84 -4.91 -24.55
CA TRP A 96 -9.85 -5.70 -23.84
C TRP A 96 -9.25 -6.70 -22.86
N ILE A 97 -8.13 -7.35 -23.23
CA ILE A 97 -7.42 -8.28 -22.33
C ILE A 97 -6.80 -7.50 -21.16
N LEU A 98 -6.23 -6.33 -21.43
CA LEU A 98 -5.68 -5.45 -20.38
C LEU A 98 -6.79 -4.99 -19.42
N PHE A 99 -7.96 -4.63 -19.95
CA PHE A 99 -9.11 -4.27 -19.11
C PHE A 99 -9.56 -5.45 -18.23
N ILE A 100 -9.62 -6.67 -18.77
CA ILE A 100 -9.93 -7.88 -18.00
C ILE A 100 -8.87 -8.11 -16.90
N PHE A 101 -7.59 -7.96 -17.20
CA PHE A 101 -6.53 -8.04 -16.17
C PHE A 101 -6.73 -7.01 -15.07
N ALA A 102 -7.08 -5.76 -15.41
CA ALA A 102 -7.33 -4.72 -14.42
C ALA A 102 -8.53 -5.05 -13.52
N LEU A 103 -9.64 -5.52 -14.11
CA LEU A 103 -10.82 -5.96 -13.37
C LEU A 103 -10.47 -7.09 -12.41
N LEU A 104 -9.83 -8.15 -12.90
CA LEU A 104 -9.44 -9.31 -12.09
C LEU A 104 -8.51 -8.91 -10.94
N TYR A 105 -7.56 -8.02 -11.21
CA TYR A 105 -6.63 -7.52 -10.20
C TYR A 105 -7.35 -6.69 -9.12
N SER A 106 -8.33 -5.86 -9.51
CA SER A 106 -9.08 -5.02 -8.56
C SER A 106 -9.96 -5.81 -7.59
N LEU A 107 -10.40 -7.02 -7.96
CA LEU A 107 -11.31 -7.84 -7.14
C LEU A 107 -10.79 -8.15 -5.74
N SER A 108 -9.47 -8.16 -5.56
CA SER A 108 -8.83 -8.36 -4.25
C SER A 108 -9.23 -7.31 -3.21
N VAL A 109 -9.66 -6.11 -3.63
CA VAL A 109 -10.07 -5.02 -2.75
C VAL A 109 -11.54 -4.65 -2.91
N THR A 110 -12.06 -4.64 -4.15
CA THR A 110 -13.42 -4.16 -4.46
C THR A 110 -14.56 -5.01 -3.89
N GLY A 111 -14.26 -6.18 -3.32
CA GLY A 111 -15.22 -6.96 -2.55
C GLY A 111 -15.53 -6.39 -1.15
N SER A 112 -14.78 -5.40 -0.68
CA SER A 112 -15.01 -4.67 0.58
C SER A 112 -15.64 -3.29 0.33
N GLY A 113 -16.14 -2.65 1.39
CA GLY A 113 -16.67 -1.29 1.31
C GLY A 113 -18.14 -1.19 0.88
N TRP A 114 -18.87 -2.31 0.86
CA TRP A 114 -20.29 -2.34 0.52
C TRP A 114 -21.16 -2.25 1.78
N ILE A 115 -22.13 -1.33 1.78
CA ILE A 115 -23.14 -1.21 2.84
C ILE A 115 -24.33 -2.08 2.48
N THR A 116 -24.65 -3.06 3.33
CA THR A 116 -25.83 -3.93 3.23
C THR A 116 -26.81 -3.65 4.38
N LYS A 117 -27.85 -4.48 4.52
CA LYS A 117 -28.81 -4.35 5.64
C LYS A 117 -28.14 -4.64 7.00
N GLU A 118 -27.16 -5.54 6.99
CA GLU A 118 -26.40 -5.99 8.16
C GLU A 118 -25.33 -4.97 8.58
N GLY A 119 -24.82 -4.19 7.63
CA GLY A 119 -23.86 -3.11 7.88
C GLY A 119 -22.80 -2.99 6.78
N LEU A 120 -21.61 -2.48 7.11
CA LEU A 120 -20.50 -2.33 6.17
C LEU A 120 -19.67 -3.62 6.13
N ILE A 121 -19.57 -4.23 4.94
CA ILE A 121 -18.82 -5.47 4.71
C ILE A 121 -17.34 -5.17 4.44
N LEU A 122 -16.47 -5.80 5.23
CA LEU A 122 -15.01 -5.79 5.08
C LEU A 122 -14.47 -7.22 4.98
N ARG A 123 -13.61 -7.48 4.00
CA ARG A 123 -13.10 -8.84 3.72
C ARG A 123 -11.62 -8.96 4.04
N GLY A 124 -11.24 -10.09 4.63
CA GLY A 124 -9.85 -10.41 4.99
C GLY A 124 -9.14 -9.24 5.68
N ILE A 125 -7.95 -8.88 5.19
CA ILE A 125 -7.13 -7.83 5.80
C ILE A 125 -7.74 -6.41 5.69
N ASN A 126 -8.75 -6.20 4.84
CA ASN A 126 -9.43 -4.90 4.78
C ASN A 126 -10.20 -4.57 6.07
N ALA A 127 -10.51 -5.57 6.89
CA ALA A 127 -11.11 -5.38 8.21
C ALA A 127 -10.12 -4.84 9.27
N SER A 128 -8.81 -4.84 8.98
CA SER A 128 -7.78 -4.17 9.79
C SER A 128 -7.14 -3.03 9.01
N ASP A 129 -6.38 -3.36 7.97
CA ASP A 129 -5.53 -2.44 7.21
C ASP A 129 -6.37 -1.49 6.37
N GLY A 130 -7.52 -1.96 5.86
CA GLY A 130 -8.48 -1.11 5.16
C GLY A 130 -9.08 -0.03 6.07
N ILE A 131 -9.45 -0.40 7.31
CA ILE A 131 -9.92 0.57 8.32
C ILE A 131 -8.82 1.59 8.63
N TRP A 132 -7.58 1.14 8.81
CA TRP A 132 -6.44 2.02 9.02
C TRP A 132 -6.26 3.02 7.87
N ASN A 133 -6.32 2.55 6.62
CA ASN A 133 -6.19 3.42 5.46
C ASN A 133 -7.30 4.46 5.39
N VAL A 134 -8.55 4.09 5.69
CA VAL A 134 -9.69 5.02 5.73
C VAL A 134 -9.50 6.03 6.88
N ALA A 135 -9.02 5.61 8.05
CA ALA A 135 -8.70 6.49 9.16
C ALA A 135 -7.63 7.53 8.78
N LEU A 136 -6.55 7.11 8.11
CA LEU A 136 -5.53 8.03 7.59
C LEU A 136 -6.07 8.99 6.53
N ILE A 137 -6.95 8.53 5.63
CA ILE A 137 -7.59 9.38 4.61
C ILE A 137 -8.43 10.47 5.29
N SER A 138 -9.12 10.13 6.39
CA SER A 138 -9.85 11.08 7.23
C SER A 138 -8.92 12.07 7.93
N GLU A 139 -7.83 11.62 8.58
CA GLU A 139 -6.84 12.49 9.22
C GLU A 139 -6.19 13.48 8.24
N LEU A 140 -5.71 12.96 7.11
CA LEU A 140 -5.12 13.77 6.05
C LEU A 140 -6.17 14.68 5.39
N GLY A 141 -7.46 14.38 5.54
CA GLY A 141 -8.56 15.24 5.14
C GLY A 141 -8.56 16.56 5.89
N GLU A 142 -8.03 16.58 7.11
CA GLU A 142 -8.12 17.71 8.03
C GLU A 142 -6.77 18.40 8.22
N MET A 143 -5.67 17.65 8.38
CA MET A 143 -4.37 18.23 8.70
C MET A 143 -3.18 17.48 8.11
N ILE A 144 -2.11 18.24 7.82
CA ILE A 144 -0.80 17.75 7.37
C ILE A 144 0.29 18.58 8.08
N PRO A 145 1.26 17.95 8.75
CA PRO A 145 1.40 16.50 9.02
C PRO A 145 0.20 15.94 9.82
N PRO A 146 -0.19 14.67 9.60
CA PRO A 146 -1.30 14.07 10.34
C PRO A 146 -0.88 13.66 11.74
N GLU A 147 -1.86 13.63 12.65
CA GLU A 147 -1.73 12.91 13.91
C GLU A 147 -1.96 11.41 13.69
N HIS A 148 -1.62 10.61 14.69
CA HIS A 148 -1.89 9.18 14.72
C HIS A 148 -3.41 8.96 14.80
N PRO A 149 -4.04 8.32 13.79
CA PRO A 149 -5.49 8.14 13.77
C PRO A 149 -6.05 7.41 14.98
N GLY A 150 -5.25 6.56 15.63
CA GLY A 150 -5.63 5.82 16.82
C GLY A 150 -5.33 6.49 18.16
N ILE A 151 -4.59 7.62 18.19
CA ILE A 151 -4.16 8.23 19.44
C ILE A 151 -4.11 9.75 19.27
N ASN A 152 -5.09 10.44 19.85
CA ASN A 152 -5.20 11.89 19.73
C ASN A 152 -4.00 12.62 20.37
N GLY A 153 -3.56 13.70 19.72
CA GLY A 153 -2.45 14.53 20.17
C GLY A 153 -1.06 13.94 19.90
N VAL A 154 -0.96 12.76 19.27
CA VAL A 154 0.31 12.11 18.95
C VAL A 154 0.60 12.28 17.47
N PRO A 155 1.77 12.81 17.06
CA PRO A 155 2.13 12.93 15.65
C PRO A 155 2.37 11.55 15.03
N LEU A 156 1.91 11.34 13.78
CA LEU A 156 2.21 10.11 13.05
C LEU A 156 3.64 10.16 12.49
N LYS A 157 4.51 9.27 12.98
CA LYS A 157 5.90 9.11 12.52
C LYS A 157 6.17 7.70 12.02
N GLY A 158 7.17 7.55 11.15
CA GLY A 158 7.60 6.27 10.60
C GLY A 158 6.66 5.66 9.56
N TYR A 159 5.66 6.41 9.10
CA TYR A 159 4.63 5.95 8.16
C TYR A 159 4.69 6.68 6.81
N HIS A 160 4.29 5.99 5.74
CA HIS A 160 4.25 6.50 4.37
C HIS A 160 2.81 6.90 4.01
N VAL A 161 2.50 8.20 4.05
CA VAL A 161 1.12 8.70 3.98
C VAL A 161 0.65 9.10 2.58
N PHE A 162 1.48 9.00 1.54
CA PHE A 162 1.17 9.67 0.26
C PHE A 162 0.08 8.99 -0.55
N TYR A 163 -0.09 7.67 -0.41
CA TYR A 163 -1.27 6.99 -0.97
C TYR A 163 -2.55 7.56 -0.35
N ASN A 164 -2.61 7.62 0.98
CA ASN A 164 -3.78 8.14 1.70
C ASN A 164 -4.01 9.63 1.40
N LEU A 165 -2.93 10.40 1.24
CA LEU A 165 -3.01 11.81 0.87
C LEU A 165 -3.59 12.01 -0.53
N TRP A 166 -3.18 11.19 -1.49
CA TRP A 166 -3.74 11.20 -2.84
C TRP A 166 -5.26 10.93 -2.81
N VAL A 167 -5.69 9.88 -2.09
CA VAL A 167 -7.12 9.55 -1.97
C VAL A 167 -7.90 10.65 -1.25
N SER A 168 -7.34 11.20 -0.17
CA SER A 168 -7.93 12.30 0.60
C SER A 168 -8.10 13.57 -0.23
N SER A 169 -7.14 13.87 -1.11
CA SER A 169 -7.23 14.98 -2.07
C SER A 169 -8.41 14.81 -3.01
N ILE A 170 -8.60 13.61 -3.57
CA ILE A 170 -9.74 13.32 -4.45
C ILE A 170 -11.05 13.45 -3.67
N ALA A 171 -11.13 12.88 -2.46
CA ALA A 171 -12.31 12.97 -1.61
C ALA A 171 -12.73 14.43 -1.36
N ARG A 172 -11.76 15.30 -1.03
CA ARG A 172 -12.02 16.73 -0.81
C ARG A 172 -12.53 17.47 -2.03
N PHE A 173 -11.93 17.25 -3.20
CA PHE A 173 -12.30 18.00 -4.41
C PHE A 173 -13.56 17.48 -5.10
N THR A 174 -13.90 16.20 -4.91
CA THR A 174 -15.07 15.58 -5.55
C THR A 174 -16.25 15.39 -4.62
N SER A 175 -16.04 15.55 -3.30
CA SER A 175 -16.99 15.23 -2.24
C SER A 175 -17.51 13.78 -2.32
N LEU A 176 -16.71 12.87 -2.85
CA LEU A 176 -16.99 11.44 -2.86
C LEU A 176 -16.66 10.84 -1.49
N ASP A 177 -17.45 9.82 -1.12
CA ASP A 177 -17.24 9.10 0.13
C ASP A 177 -15.85 8.42 0.16
N ARG A 178 -15.19 8.50 1.32
CA ARG A 178 -13.82 8.02 1.52
C ARG A 178 -13.75 6.49 1.48
N VAL A 179 -14.79 5.80 1.95
CA VAL A 179 -14.88 4.34 1.95
C VAL A 179 -15.03 3.84 0.51
N SER A 180 -15.94 4.42 -0.26
CA SER A 180 -16.12 4.10 -1.69
C SER A 180 -14.87 4.41 -2.52
N LEU A 181 -14.20 5.53 -2.27
CA LEU A 181 -12.93 5.85 -2.93
C LEU A 181 -11.85 4.81 -2.64
N HIS A 182 -11.64 4.46 -1.36
CA HIS A 182 -10.59 3.52 -0.96
C HIS A 182 -10.83 2.11 -1.46
N PHE A 183 -12.06 1.58 -1.36
CA PHE A 183 -12.34 0.18 -1.69
C PHE A 183 -12.77 -0.06 -3.14
N GLN A 184 -13.39 0.91 -3.82
CA GLN A 184 -14.01 0.67 -5.13
C GLN A 184 -13.30 1.42 -6.26
N TYR A 185 -13.26 2.76 -6.17
CA TYR A 185 -12.83 3.58 -7.31
C TYR A 185 -11.30 3.62 -7.49
N ILE A 186 -10.55 3.85 -6.42
CA ILE A 186 -9.08 3.95 -6.47
C ILE A 186 -8.42 2.60 -6.80
N PRO A 187 -8.84 1.45 -6.24
CA PRO A 187 -8.29 0.15 -6.63
C PRO A 187 -8.44 -0.13 -8.13
N MET A 188 -9.59 0.19 -8.73
CA MET A 188 -9.78 0.05 -10.17
C MET A 188 -8.85 0.98 -10.97
N THR A 189 -8.70 2.24 -10.55
CA THR A 189 -7.76 3.18 -11.18
C THR A 189 -6.32 2.69 -11.07
N MET A 190 -5.89 2.22 -9.90
CA MET A 190 -4.55 1.66 -9.71
C MET A 190 -4.32 0.42 -10.57
N SER A 191 -5.29 -0.50 -10.64
CA SER A 191 -5.23 -1.67 -11.52
C SER A 191 -5.08 -1.28 -12.98
N LEU A 192 -5.87 -0.31 -13.47
CA LEU A 192 -5.74 0.21 -14.83
C LEU A 192 -4.36 0.81 -15.08
N LEU A 193 -3.90 1.72 -14.21
CA LEU A 193 -2.59 2.35 -14.37
C LEU A 193 -1.45 1.32 -14.32
N LEU A 194 -1.51 0.35 -13.41
CA LEU A 194 -0.50 -0.72 -13.28
C LEU A 194 -0.47 -1.62 -14.52
N VAL A 195 -1.62 -2.14 -14.95
CA VAL A 195 -1.71 -3.03 -16.12
C VAL A 195 -1.19 -2.33 -17.38
N TYR A 196 -1.60 -1.08 -17.60
CA TYR A 196 -1.17 -0.35 -18.78
C TYR A 196 0.31 0.01 -18.72
N ILE A 197 0.85 0.43 -17.57
CA ILE A 197 2.29 0.75 -17.48
C ILE A 197 3.18 -0.51 -17.58
N LEU A 198 2.72 -1.64 -17.06
CA LEU A 198 3.34 -2.96 -17.26
C LEU A 198 3.35 -3.38 -18.73
N TYR A 199 2.23 -3.19 -19.44
CA TYR A 199 2.16 -3.45 -20.86
C TYR A 199 3.11 -2.55 -21.65
N VAL A 200 3.17 -1.26 -21.30
CA VAL A 200 4.07 -0.29 -21.95
C VAL A 200 5.53 -0.68 -21.78
N ILE A 201 5.98 -1.03 -20.57
CA ILE A 201 7.37 -1.44 -20.34
C ILE A 201 7.68 -2.77 -21.02
N GLY A 202 6.77 -3.75 -20.96
CA GLY A 202 6.91 -5.02 -21.67
C GLY A 202 7.00 -4.84 -23.20
N LYS A 203 6.24 -3.90 -23.76
CA LYS A 203 6.27 -3.56 -25.19
C LYS A 203 7.56 -2.85 -25.57
N GLN A 204 8.11 -1.97 -24.72
CA GLN A 204 9.40 -1.33 -24.97
C GLN A 204 10.57 -2.32 -24.87
N LEU A 205 10.49 -3.26 -23.92
CA LEU A 205 11.48 -4.32 -23.73
C LEU A 205 11.54 -5.25 -24.94
N SER A 206 10.40 -5.81 -25.33
CA SER A 206 10.32 -6.89 -26.34
C SER A 206 10.04 -6.42 -27.76
N LYS A 207 9.59 -5.17 -27.94
CA LYS A 207 9.01 -4.62 -29.18
C LYS A 207 7.79 -5.38 -29.71
N ASN A 208 7.26 -6.36 -28.97
CA ASN A 208 6.19 -7.26 -29.40
C ASN A 208 4.97 -7.16 -28.47
N SER A 209 3.77 -7.07 -29.04
CA SER A 209 2.53 -6.86 -28.26
C SER A 209 2.10 -8.09 -27.48
N TYR A 210 2.38 -9.30 -27.98
CA TYR A 210 2.09 -10.55 -27.28
C TYR A 210 3.11 -10.82 -26.17
N ALA A 211 4.39 -10.54 -26.41
CA ALA A 211 5.39 -10.58 -25.35
C ALA A 211 5.07 -9.60 -24.21
N ALA A 212 4.58 -8.40 -24.55
CA ALA A 212 4.11 -7.42 -23.58
C ALA A 212 2.90 -7.91 -22.78
N LEU A 213 1.94 -8.61 -23.42
CA LEU A 213 0.83 -9.26 -22.73
C LEU A 213 1.31 -10.32 -21.74
N TRP A 214 2.22 -11.21 -22.16
CA TRP A 214 2.81 -12.21 -21.27
C TRP A 214 3.56 -11.56 -20.11
N SER A 215 4.35 -10.52 -20.37
CA SER A 215 5.05 -9.74 -19.35
C SER A 215 4.07 -9.16 -18.32
N THR A 216 2.95 -8.60 -18.79
CA THR A 216 1.91 -8.02 -17.95
C THR A 216 1.20 -9.09 -17.12
N GLY A 217 0.78 -10.19 -17.75
CA GLY A 217 0.06 -11.28 -17.09
C GLY A 217 0.93 -11.98 -16.02
N ILE A 218 2.19 -12.28 -16.33
CA ILE A 218 3.10 -12.93 -15.38
C ILE A 218 3.54 -11.97 -14.26
N ALA A 219 3.69 -10.67 -14.55
CA ALA A 219 3.97 -9.68 -13.52
C ALA A 219 2.82 -9.52 -12.51
N LEU A 220 1.57 -9.67 -12.94
CA LEU A 220 0.38 -9.53 -12.09
C LEU A 220 -0.04 -10.84 -11.40
N PHE A 221 0.04 -11.96 -12.13
CA PHE A 221 -0.57 -13.23 -11.70
C PHE A 221 0.44 -14.38 -11.61
N GLY A 222 1.74 -14.12 -11.82
CA GLY A 222 2.78 -15.11 -11.58
C GLY A 222 2.69 -15.64 -10.16
N GLY A 223 2.49 -16.95 -10.00
CA GLY A 223 2.36 -17.60 -8.70
C GLY A 223 3.65 -18.25 -8.21
N SER A 224 3.70 -18.52 -6.90
CA SER A 224 4.67 -19.45 -6.31
C SER A 224 4.24 -20.90 -6.58
N PHE A 225 5.12 -21.85 -6.30
CA PHE A 225 4.75 -23.27 -6.24
C PHE A 225 4.11 -23.67 -4.90
N SER A 226 3.72 -22.71 -4.06
CA SER A 226 3.14 -23.00 -2.74
C SER A 226 1.86 -23.82 -2.82
N TYR A 227 1.06 -23.68 -3.88
CA TYR A 227 -0.15 -24.47 -4.12
C TYR A 227 0.10 -25.99 -4.24
N VAL A 228 1.35 -26.41 -4.47
CA VAL A 228 1.74 -27.82 -4.52
C VAL A 228 1.95 -28.40 -3.13
N LEU A 229 2.31 -27.57 -2.13
CA LEU A 229 2.62 -28.03 -0.77
C LEU A 229 1.44 -28.79 -0.13
N PRO A 230 0.18 -28.35 -0.19
CA PRO A 230 -0.94 -29.11 0.39
C PRO A 230 -1.13 -30.53 -0.17
N LEU A 231 -0.52 -30.88 -1.30
CA LEU A 231 -0.52 -32.26 -1.81
C LEU A 231 0.42 -33.19 -1.02
N PHE A 232 1.37 -32.61 -0.29
CA PHE A 232 2.41 -33.30 0.47
C PHE A 232 2.31 -33.05 1.98
N TYR A 233 1.64 -31.98 2.42
CA TYR A 233 1.47 -31.60 3.82
C TYR A 233 0.00 -31.74 4.23
N HIS A 234 -0.26 -32.39 5.36
CA HIS A 234 -1.62 -32.57 5.91
C HIS A 234 -2.20 -31.28 6.55
N GLU A 235 -1.38 -30.25 6.74
CA GLU A 235 -1.80 -28.95 7.28
C GLU A 235 -2.26 -27.99 6.17
N LYS A 236 -3.13 -27.04 6.54
CA LYS A 236 -3.57 -25.96 5.64
C LYS A 236 -2.44 -24.96 5.44
N VAL A 237 -1.63 -25.19 4.41
CA VAL A 237 -0.58 -24.28 3.95
C VAL A 237 -1.16 -23.31 2.90
N SER A 238 -0.82 -22.02 2.97
CA SER A 238 -1.26 -21.04 1.96
C SER A 238 -0.71 -21.38 0.57
N TRP A 239 -1.53 -21.17 -0.46
CA TRP A 239 -1.16 -21.36 -1.86
C TRP A 239 -0.44 -20.13 -2.44
N ASP A 240 -0.54 -18.99 -1.75
CA ASP A 240 0.09 -17.71 -2.10
C ASP A 240 1.51 -17.63 -1.54
N ASP A 241 1.65 -17.59 -0.21
CA ASP A 241 2.83 -17.05 0.48
C ASP A 241 3.59 -18.06 1.35
N ALA A 242 3.36 -19.36 1.18
CA ALA A 242 3.98 -20.36 2.07
C ALA A 242 5.51 -20.43 1.97
N PHE A 243 6.09 -19.95 0.87
CA PHE A 243 7.54 -19.77 0.75
C PHE A 243 8.04 -18.40 1.25
N GLY A 244 7.20 -17.62 1.94
CA GLY A 244 7.58 -16.41 2.66
C GLY A 244 7.43 -15.10 1.91
N ILE A 245 6.98 -15.13 0.65
CA ILE A 245 6.72 -13.92 -0.12
C ILE A 245 5.30 -13.98 -0.68
N THR A 246 4.49 -12.98 -0.32
CA THR A 246 3.18 -12.71 -0.93
C THR A 246 3.33 -12.48 -2.44
N GLN A 247 2.53 -13.19 -3.25
CA GLN A 247 2.66 -13.12 -4.70
C GLN A 247 1.94 -11.90 -5.29
N PRO A 248 2.31 -11.46 -6.51
CA PRO A 248 1.75 -10.26 -7.13
C PRO A 248 0.23 -10.15 -7.19
N GLY A 249 -0.48 -11.28 -7.30
CA GLY A 249 -1.94 -11.33 -7.44
C GLY A 249 -2.71 -10.73 -6.26
N SER A 250 -2.07 -10.59 -5.09
CA SER A 250 -2.69 -10.07 -3.87
C SER A 250 -2.10 -8.74 -3.40
N LEU A 251 -1.12 -8.17 -4.11
CA LEU A 251 -0.39 -6.98 -3.64
C LEU A 251 -1.25 -5.71 -3.59
N LEU A 252 -2.39 -5.65 -4.29
CA LEU A 252 -3.31 -4.51 -4.23
C LEU A 252 -3.92 -4.30 -2.83
N LEU A 253 -3.91 -5.34 -1.98
CA LEU A 253 -4.21 -5.23 -0.55
C LEU A 253 -3.25 -4.29 0.19
N SER A 254 -2.06 -4.06 -0.37
CA SER A 254 -1.12 -3.02 0.07
C SER A 254 -1.12 -1.85 -0.94
N PRO A 255 -2.07 -0.92 -0.85
CA PRO A 255 -2.24 0.12 -1.85
C PRO A 255 -1.05 1.09 -1.92
N SER A 256 -0.40 1.36 -0.79
CA SER A 256 0.85 2.12 -0.75
C SER A 256 1.98 1.48 -1.55
N PHE A 257 2.09 0.14 -1.49
CA PHE A 257 3.05 -0.59 -2.32
C PHE A 257 2.68 -0.48 -3.80
N VAL A 258 1.45 -0.80 -4.19
CA VAL A 258 1.07 -0.81 -5.62
C VAL A 258 1.16 0.58 -6.25
N SER A 259 0.77 1.64 -5.53
CA SER A 259 0.91 3.01 -6.02
C SER A 259 2.37 3.39 -6.22
N SER A 260 3.26 3.02 -5.28
CA SER A 260 4.70 3.21 -5.46
C SER A 260 5.28 2.40 -6.62
N LEU A 261 4.78 1.19 -6.89
CA LEU A 261 5.19 0.35 -8.02
C LEU A 261 4.77 0.97 -9.35
N ILE A 262 3.55 1.51 -9.46
CA ILE A 262 3.08 2.26 -10.63
C ILE A 262 4.01 3.44 -10.92
N ILE A 263 4.33 4.23 -9.89
CA ILE A 263 5.25 5.38 -9.98
C ILE A 263 6.65 4.91 -10.41
N PHE A 264 7.14 3.82 -9.83
CA PHE A 264 8.44 3.26 -10.13
C PHE A 264 8.54 2.87 -11.61
N ILE A 265 7.59 2.09 -12.13
CA ILE A 265 7.60 1.64 -13.54
C ILE A 265 7.43 2.84 -14.48
N ALA A 266 6.60 3.82 -14.12
CA ALA A 266 6.49 5.07 -14.86
C ALA A 266 7.83 5.84 -14.92
N ALA A 267 8.60 5.85 -13.83
CA ALA A 267 9.95 6.43 -13.83
C ALA A 267 10.88 5.71 -14.81
N ILE A 268 10.82 4.38 -14.93
CA ILE A 268 11.61 3.63 -15.93
C ILE A 268 11.21 4.04 -17.35
N VAL A 269 9.89 4.07 -17.62
CA VAL A 269 9.36 4.43 -18.94
C VAL A 269 9.74 5.86 -19.32
N LEU A 270 9.71 6.80 -18.36
CA LEU A 270 10.06 8.19 -18.58
C LEU A 270 11.57 8.39 -18.70
N LEU A 271 12.37 7.61 -17.96
CA LEU A 271 13.83 7.59 -18.06
C LEU A 271 14.30 7.21 -19.46
N ASP A 272 13.74 6.16 -20.05
CA ASP A 272 14.08 5.76 -21.42
C ASP A 272 13.77 6.88 -22.43
N GLU A 273 12.67 7.60 -22.25
CA GLU A 273 12.36 8.78 -23.07
C GLU A 273 13.35 9.93 -22.83
N TYR A 274 13.69 10.21 -21.57
CA TYR A 274 14.60 11.29 -21.19
C TYR A 274 16.03 11.05 -21.70
N ILE A 275 16.55 9.84 -21.60
CA ILE A 275 17.89 9.50 -22.10
C ILE A 275 17.95 9.67 -23.63
N ARG A 276 16.88 9.30 -24.34
CA ARG A 276 16.78 9.52 -25.79
C ARG A 276 16.64 11.01 -26.12
N ARG A 277 15.88 11.76 -25.31
CA ARG A 277 15.53 13.17 -25.53
C ARG A 277 15.42 13.91 -24.20
N PRO A 278 16.48 14.61 -23.75
CA PRO A 278 16.58 15.16 -22.40
C PRO A 278 15.81 16.48 -22.24
N TYR A 279 14.49 16.46 -22.50
CA TYR A 279 13.65 17.64 -22.33
C TYR A 279 13.50 17.99 -20.85
N PRO A 280 13.62 19.27 -20.45
CA PRO A 280 13.55 19.68 -19.04
C PRO A 280 12.28 19.25 -18.32
N ILE A 281 11.11 19.32 -18.99
CA ILE A 281 9.82 18.92 -18.40
C ILE A 281 9.77 17.41 -18.13
N THR A 282 10.32 16.60 -19.04
CA THR A 282 10.48 15.15 -18.82
C THR A 282 11.41 14.89 -17.65
N GLY A 283 12.51 15.65 -17.55
CA GLY A 283 13.43 15.57 -16.42
C GLY A 283 12.80 15.96 -15.08
N PHE A 284 11.99 17.02 -15.04
CA PHE A 284 11.23 17.44 -13.86
C PHE A 284 10.31 16.32 -13.36
N PHE A 285 9.49 15.74 -14.23
CA PHE A 285 8.60 14.63 -13.84
C PHE A 285 9.38 13.38 -13.46
N LEU A 286 10.53 13.10 -14.08
CA LEU A 286 11.37 11.98 -13.70
C LEU A 286 11.96 12.17 -12.29
N SER A 287 12.46 13.36 -11.97
CA SER A 287 12.90 13.71 -10.62
C SER A 287 11.77 13.61 -9.61
N LEU A 288 10.58 14.09 -9.97
CA LEU A 288 9.40 14.05 -9.11
C LEU A 288 8.98 12.60 -8.83
N LEU A 289 8.81 11.76 -9.87
CA LEU A 289 8.47 10.34 -9.72
C LEU A 289 9.50 9.60 -8.87
N ALA A 290 10.79 9.81 -9.12
CA ALA A 290 11.85 9.11 -8.40
C ALA A 290 11.99 9.56 -6.93
N GLY A 291 11.90 10.86 -6.66
CA GLY A 291 11.99 11.39 -5.30
C GLY A 291 10.75 11.11 -4.46
N ILE A 292 9.55 11.34 -5.01
CA ILE A 292 8.29 11.22 -4.28
C ILE A 292 7.95 9.77 -3.94
N ALA A 293 8.53 8.79 -4.65
CA ALA A 293 8.27 7.37 -4.44
C ALA A 293 8.48 6.96 -2.97
N VAL A 294 9.42 7.58 -2.26
CA VAL A 294 9.68 7.34 -0.83
C VAL A 294 8.46 7.60 0.07
N GLY A 295 7.63 8.59 -0.28
CA GLY A 295 6.43 8.96 0.48
C GLY A 295 5.25 8.01 0.26
N PHE A 296 5.22 7.33 -0.91
CA PHE A 296 4.25 6.26 -1.18
C PHE A 296 4.72 4.94 -0.56
N LYS A 297 6.02 4.62 -0.72
CA LYS A 297 6.66 3.51 -0.06
C LYS A 297 8.16 3.73 0.04
N VAL A 298 8.70 3.69 1.26
CA VAL A 298 10.15 3.89 1.48
C VAL A 298 10.99 2.90 0.66
N TYR A 299 10.53 1.65 0.52
CA TYR A 299 11.23 0.61 -0.24
C TYR A 299 11.32 0.91 -1.75
N ALA A 300 10.31 1.56 -2.34
CA ALA A 300 10.42 2.03 -3.72
C ALA A 300 11.58 3.03 -3.84
N GLY A 301 11.69 3.99 -2.91
CA GLY A 301 12.80 4.94 -2.88
C GLY A 301 14.17 4.27 -2.67
N MET A 302 14.25 3.31 -1.75
CA MET A 302 15.48 2.55 -1.47
C MET A 302 15.96 1.70 -2.66
N ILE A 303 15.08 1.36 -3.60
CA ILE A 303 15.45 0.66 -4.83
C ILE A 303 15.71 1.69 -5.95
N LEU A 304 14.79 2.64 -6.16
CA LEU A 304 14.78 3.56 -7.30
C LEU A 304 15.95 4.55 -7.26
N LEU A 305 16.25 5.15 -6.11
CA LEU A 305 17.30 6.16 -5.99
C LEU A 305 18.70 5.58 -6.26
N PRO A 306 19.09 4.41 -5.72
CA PRO A 306 20.34 3.76 -6.11
C PRO A 306 20.42 3.41 -7.61
N ILE A 307 19.31 3.03 -8.24
CA ILE A 307 19.30 2.80 -9.70
C ILE A 307 19.56 4.10 -10.45
N ILE A 308 18.88 5.20 -10.09
CA ILE A 308 19.13 6.51 -10.70
C ILE A 308 20.59 6.94 -10.49
N PHE A 309 21.18 6.67 -9.33
CA PHE A 309 22.59 6.91 -9.05
C PHE A 309 23.52 6.12 -9.98
N VAL A 310 23.35 4.79 -10.07
CA VAL A 310 24.14 3.93 -10.97
C VAL A 310 23.97 4.33 -12.44
N MET A 311 22.74 4.63 -12.86
CA MET A 311 22.47 5.08 -14.23
C MET A 311 23.09 6.46 -14.51
N THR A 312 23.13 7.35 -13.53
CA THR A 312 23.82 8.64 -13.62
C THR A 312 25.31 8.44 -13.82
N ILE A 313 25.94 7.56 -13.05
CA ILE A 313 27.36 7.20 -13.23
C ILE A 313 27.59 6.61 -14.62
N TYR A 314 26.75 5.67 -15.06
CA TYR A 314 26.89 5.05 -16.38
C TYR A 314 26.79 6.09 -17.50
N VAL A 315 25.77 6.95 -17.49
CA VAL A 315 25.57 7.99 -18.50
C VAL A 315 26.69 9.04 -18.45
N TRP A 316 27.17 9.40 -17.27
CA TRP A 316 28.25 10.36 -17.11
C TRP A 316 29.61 9.80 -17.54
N VAL A 317 29.99 8.63 -17.05
CA VAL A 317 31.33 8.06 -17.25
C VAL A 317 31.47 7.40 -18.61
N VAL A 318 30.48 6.62 -19.05
CA VAL A 318 30.55 5.84 -20.29
C VAL A 318 30.12 6.67 -21.49
N GLN A 319 29.02 7.41 -21.38
CA GLN A 319 28.50 8.21 -22.50
C GLN A 319 28.98 9.66 -22.50
N LYS A 320 29.69 10.10 -21.45
CA LYS A 320 30.19 11.48 -21.32
C LYS A 320 29.07 12.54 -21.35
N LYS A 321 27.88 12.21 -20.85
CA LYS A 321 26.73 13.13 -20.79
C LYS A 321 26.36 13.47 -19.33
N HIS A 322 26.01 14.73 -19.05
CA HIS A 322 25.79 15.21 -17.68
C HIS A 322 24.32 15.40 -17.27
N HIS A 323 23.38 15.37 -18.22
CA HIS A 323 21.94 15.61 -18.00
C HIS A 323 21.27 14.76 -16.91
N MET A 324 21.82 13.58 -16.56
CA MET A 324 21.31 12.73 -15.48
C MET A 324 21.66 13.24 -14.07
N ILE A 325 22.67 14.09 -13.93
CA ILE A 325 23.09 14.66 -12.63
C ILE A 325 21.95 15.51 -12.04
N PHE A 326 21.28 16.31 -12.87
CA PHE A 326 20.11 17.09 -12.44
C PHE A 326 18.95 16.19 -11.98
N ILE A 327 18.79 15.03 -12.62
CA ILE A 327 17.77 14.06 -12.21
C ILE A 327 18.09 13.50 -10.83
N LEU A 328 19.33 13.06 -10.60
CA LEU A 328 19.79 12.56 -9.31
C LEU A 328 19.60 13.61 -8.20
N ILE A 329 20.11 14.83 -8.40
CA ILE A 329 20.01 15.91 -7.40
C ILE A 329 18.55 16.26 -7.13
N GLY A 330 17.73 16.44 -8.18
CA GLY A 330 16.31 16.73 -8.03
C GLY A 330 15.55 15.63 -7.30
N SER A 331 15.84 14.36 -7.61
CA SER A 331 15.21 13.21 -6.95
C SER A 331 15.62 13.11 -5.48
N MET A 332 16.89 13.31 -5.16
CA MET A 332 17.39 13.30 -3.77
C MET A 332 16.82 14.45 -2.96
N PHE A 333 16.74 15.65 -3.54
CA PHE A 333 16.15 16.81 -2.88
C PHE A 333 14.67 16.56 -2.56
N ILE A 334 13.88 16.09 -3.53
CA ILE A 334 12.47 15.76 -3.32
C ILE A 334 12.31 14.62 -2.30
N ALA A 335 13.13 13.58 -2.38
CA ALA A 335 13.10 12.48 -1.42
C ALA A 335 13.39 12.96 0.01
N LEU A 336 14.38 13.85 0.19
CA LEU A 336 14.70 14.43 1.49
C LEU A 336 13.53 15.26 2.04
N LEU A 337 12.94 16.13 1.20
CA LEU A 337 11.78 16.94 1.59
C LEU A 337 10.60 16.08 2.02
N VAL A 338 10.34 14.97 1.32
CA VAL A 338 9.22 14.07 1.62
C VAL A 338 9.50 13.20 2.85
N PHE A 339 10.71 12.66 2.98
CA PHE A 339 11.05 11.70 4.03
C PHE A 339 11.23 12.37 5.40
N TYR A 340 11.86 13.55 5.45
CA TYR A 340 12.30 14.15 6.70
C TYR A 340 11.15 14.42 7.71
N PRO A 341 10.00 15.00 7.32
CA PRO A 341 8.95 15.34 8.28
C PRO A 341 8.25 14.15 8.94
N PHE A 342 8.27 12.98 8.29
CA PHE A 342 7.68 11.74 8.81
C PHE A 342 8.73 10.80 9.38
N ASN A 343 10.01 11.20 9.36
CA ASN A 343 11.07 10.34 9.85
C ASN A 343 10.92 10.12 11.36
N ALA A 344 11.03 8.86 11.68
CA ALA A 344 10.94 8.28 12.99
C ALA A 344 12.29 8.33 13.74
N ASN A 345 13.41 8.39 13.03
CA ASN A 345 14.77 8.12 13.54
C ASN A 345 14.99 6.66 13.99
N TYR A 346 14.13 5.75 13.55
CA TYR A 346 14.26 4.31 13.74
C TYR A 346 13.98 3.66 12.37
N GLY A 347 15.04 3.22 11.70
CA GLY A 347 14.93 2.71 10.31
C GLY A 347 16.25 2.19 9.73
N PHE A 348 17.26 1.95 10.57
CA PHE A 348 18.54 1.41 10.15
C PHE A 348 18.42 -0.07 9.77
N LEU A 349 19.35 -0.52 8.94
CA LEU A 349 19.45 -1.90 8.48
C LEU A 349 20.42 -2.67 9.39
N LEU A 350 19.98 -3.83 9.87
CA LEU A 350 20.83 -4.79 10.57
C LEU A 350 21.26 -5.88 9.61
N TYR A 351 22.55 -6.19 9.59
CA TYR A 351 23.09 -7.28 8.78
C TYR A 351 22.68 -8.63 9.37
N GLN A 352 21.81 -9.35 8.66
CA GLN A 352 21.33 -10.67 9.03
C GLN A 352 21.16 -11.54 7.77
N PRO A 353 22.26 -12.13 7.27
CA PRO A 353 22.27 -12.85 6.01
C PRO A 353 21.39 -14.09 6.04
N LEU A 354 20.69 -14.31 4.93
CA LEU A 354 19.81 -15.46 4.69
C LEU A 354 18.66 -15.61 5.70
N TRP A 355 18.30 -14.53 6.39
CA TRP A 355 17.15 -14.54 7.31
C TRP A 355 15.86 -15.05 6.66
N PRO A 356 15.45 -14.60 5.44
CA PRO A 356 14.18 -15.06 4.87
C PRO A 356 14.15 -16.58 4.61
N PRO A 357 15.16 -17.21 3.96
CA PRO A 357 15.22 -18.67 3.88
C PRO A 357 15.16 -19.37 5.24
N HIS A 358 15.89 -18.90 6.26
CA HIS A 358 15.89 -19.52 7.60
C HIS A 358 14.49 -19.54 8.21
N ARG A 359 13.76 -18.42 8.11
CA ARG A 359 12.41 -18.30 8.65
C ARG A 359 11.42 -19.26 8.01
N ILE A 360 11.59 -19.57 6.73
CA ILE A 360 10.69 -20.49 6.03
C ILE A 360 11.00 -21.94 6.36
N MET A 361 12.29 -22.28 6.49
CA MET A 361 12.69 -23.61 6.94
C MET A 361 12.24 -23.89 8.38
N GLN A 362 12.39 -22.91 9.28
CA GLN A 362 11.99 -23.03 10.69
C GLN A 362 10.49 -22.85 10.93
N GLY A 363 9.84 -22.03 10.11
CA GLY A 363 8.43 -21.63 10.23
C GLY A 363 7.53 -22.49 9.35
N THR A 364 7.07 -21.91 8.23
CA THR A 364 5.98 -22.47 7.42
C THR A 364 6.21 -23.91 6.92
N LEU A 365 7.47 -24.29 6.63
CA LEU A 365 7.78 -25.65 6.20
C LEU A 365 8.01 -26.62 7.37
N GLY A 366 8.20 -26.11 8.59
CA GLY A 366 8.35 -26.92 9.80
C GLY A 366 9.56 -27.87 9.76
N PHE A 367 10.61 -27.56 9.02
CA PHE A 367 11.80 -28.41 8.89
C PHE A 367 12.71 -28.28 10.11
N THR A 368 12.21 -28.69 11.27
CA THR A 368 12.95 -28.72 12.54
C THR A 368 14.27 -29.49 12.43
N ASN A 369 14.27 -30.59 11.67
CA ASN A 369 15.48 -31.36 11.35
C ASN A 369 16.55 -30.57 10.59
N TRP A 370 16.16 -29.58 9.77
CA TRP A 370 17.11 -28.71 9.08
C TRP A 370 17.80 -27.77 10.08
N GLU A 371 17.05 -27.20 11.02
CA GLU A 371 17.62 -26.31 12.05
C GLU A 371 18.53 -27.08 13.02
N LEU A 372 18.12 -28.27 13.46
CA LEU A 372 18.96 -29.12 14.31
C LEU A 372 20.28 -29.47 13.60
N LYS A 373 20.23 -29.85 12.32
CA LYS A 373 21.44 -30.10 11.51
C LYS A 373 22.32 -28.85 11.39
N ARG A 374 21.73 -27.66 11.21
CA ARG A 374 22.47 -26.39 11.16
C ARG A 374 23.21 -26.14 12.46
N GLN A 375 22.55 -26.32 13.61
CA GLN A 375 23.15 -26.15 14.93
C GLN A 375 24.28 -27.15 15.18
N THR A 376 24.07 -28.44 14.87
CA THR A 376 25.11 -29.47 14.98
C THR A 376 26.31 -29.16 14.10
N LEU A 377 26.10 -28.81 12.82
CA LEU A 377 27.21 -28.48 11.90
C LEU A 377 27.96 -27.21 12.32
N THR A 378 27.27 -26.25 12.94
CA THR A 378 27.88 -25.06 13.52
C THR A 378 28.77 -25.43 14.70
N GLN A 379 28.29 -26.27 15.62
CA GLN A 379 29.07 -26.75 16.77
C GLN A 379 30.28 -27.60 16.33
N LEU A 380 30.13 -28.40 15.27
CA LEU A 380 31.20 -29.20 14.70
C LEU A 380 32.19 -28.39 13.84
N GLY A 381 31.96 -27.09 13.62
CA GLY A 381 32.80 -26.25 12.75
C GLY A 381 32.81 -26.67 11.27
N SER A 382 31.79 -27.41 10.81
CA SER A 382 31.74 -27.97 9.46
C SER A 382 31.30 -26.92 8.42
N PHE A 383 32.26 -26.14 7.94
CA PHE A 383 32.02 -25.05 6.98
C PHE A 383 31.29 -25.50 5.70
N PHE A 384 31.77 -26.56 5.04
CA PHE A 384 31.13 -27.08 3.82
C PHE A 384 29.76 -27.69 4.08
N GLY A 385 29.56 -28.31 5.25
CA GLY A 385 28.25 -28.80 5.67
C GLY A 385 27.24 -27.68 5.80
N LEU A 386 27.64 -26.56 6.42
CA LEU A 386 26.81 -25.36 6.55
C LEU A 386 26.49 -24.76 5.19
N ILE A 387 27.48 -24.56 4.30
CA ILE A 387 27.23 -24.03 2.94
C ILE A 387 26.20 -24.88 2.20
N LYS A 388 26.34 -26.21 2.24
CA LYS A 388 25.38 -27.11 1.59
C LYS A 388 23.96 -26.91 2.14
N LEU A 389 23.83 -26.78 3.46
CA LEU A 389 22.55 -26.63 4.13
C LEU A 389 21.89 -25.27 3.84
N GLU A 390 22.69 -24.21 3.74
CA GLU A 390 22.25 -22.87 3.32
C GLU A 390 21.83 -22.82 1.85
N ILE A 391 22.57 -23.49 0.95
CA ILE A 391 22.20 -23.62 -0.47
C ILE A 391 20.84 -24.32 -0.61
N ILE A 392 20.56 -25.34 0.20
CA ILE A 392 19.26 -26.03 0.20
C ILE A 392 18.15 -25.05 0.61
N ALA A 393 18.31 -24.33 1.72
CA ALA A 393 17.31 -23.37 2.19
C ALA A 393 17.06 -22.26 1.16
N PHE A 394 18.15 -21.72 0.59
CA PHE A 394 18.08 -20.72 -0.48
C PHE A 394 17.35 -21.27 -1.71
N THR A 395 17.65 -22.50 -2.15
CA THR A 395 17.01 -23.11 -3.32
C THR A 395 15.51 -23.28 -3.10
N VAL A 396 15.11 -23.78 -1.94
CA VAL A 396 13.68 -23.95 -1.59
C VAL A 396 12.97 -22.59 -1.60
N PHE A 397 13.54 -21.59 -0.94
CA PHE A 397 13.00 -20.24 -0.92
C PHE A 397 12.93 -19.62 -2.32
N PHE A 398 14.00 -19.69 -3.09
CA PHE A 398 14.13 -19.03 -4.40
C PHE A 398 13.23 -19.66 -5.45
N PHE A 399 13.33 -20.98 -5.65
CA PHE A 399 12.56 -21.69 -6.67
C PHE A 399 11.08 -21.82 -6.26
N GLY A 400 10.82 -21.98 -4.97
CA GLY A 400 9.45 -22.01 -4.43
C GLY A 400 8.70 -20.71 -4.73
N ASN A 401 9.31 -19.55 -4.48
CA ASN A 401 8.68 -18.25 -4.75
C ASN A 401 8.66 -17.85 -6.23
N LEU A 402 9.68 -18.23 -7.02
CA LEU A 402 9.67 -17.89 -8.45
C LEU A 402 8.56 -18.61 -9.22
N GLY A 403 8.29 -19.87 -8.86
CA GLY A 403 7.26 -20.67 -9.51
C GLY A 403 7.42 -20.71 -11.03
N THR A 404 6.37 -20.38 -11.75
CA THR A 404 6.32 -20.48 -13.22
C THR A 404 7.20 -19.46 -13.93
N ARG A 405 7.65 -18.41 -13.23
CA ARG A 405 8.57 -17.39 -13.77
C ARG A 405 9.90 -17.97 -14.24
N ILE A 406 10.32 -19.12 -13.69
CA ILE A 406 11.57 -19.80 -14.07
C ILE A 406 11.59 -20.14 -15.57
N ILE A 407 10.43 -20.51 -16.13
CA ILE A 407 10.30 -20.87 -17.54
C ILE A 407 10.74 -19.72 -18.46
N GLY A 408 10.49 -18.48 -18.05
CA GLY A 408 10.88 -17.31 -18.82
C GLY A 408 12.38 -17.22 -19.06
N PHE A 409 13.20 -17.60 -18.08
CA PHE A 409 14.65 -17.54 -18.23
C PHE A 409 15.20 -18.55 -19.24
N ILE A 410 14.48 -19.65 -19.51
CA ILE A 410 14.84 -20.63 -20.55
C ILE A 410 14.67 -20.03 -21.96
N GLY A 411 13.72 -19.10 -22.10
CA GLY A 411 13.35 -18.47 -23.37
C GLY A 411 14.32 -17.39 -23.84
N ILE A 412 14.92 -16.64 -22.91
CA ILE A 412 15.83 -15.52 -23.20
C ILE A 412 17.14 -16.07 -23.79
N LYS A 413 17.33 -15.93 -25.11
CA LYS A 413 18.58 -16.33 -25.80
C LYS A 413 19.73 -15.40 -25.40
N LYS A 414 20.94 -15.97 -25.25
CA LYS A 414 22.24 -15.32 -24.97
C LYS A 414 22.15 -13.93 -24.35
N PHE A 415 22.32 -13.88 -23.03
CA PHE A 415 22.50 -12.64 -22.30
C PHE A 415 23.79 -11.94 -22.75
N SER A 416 23.67 -10.81 -23.46
CA SER A 416 24.84 -10.01 -23.82
C SER A 416 24.71 -8.62 -23.21
N PHE A 417 25.53 -8.36 -22.18
CA PHE A 417 25.58 -7.07 -21.51
C PHE A 417 25.86 -5.90 -22.47
N SER A 418 26.57 -6.15 -23.57
CA SER A 418 26.89 -5.12 -24.57
C SER A 418 25.71 -4.73 -25.47
N GLN A 419 24.63 -5.52 -25.47
CA GLN A 419 23.42 -5.26 -26.29
C GLN A 419 22.21 -4.82 -25.45
N MET A 420 22.38 -4.69 -24.13
CA MET A 420 21.29 -4.30 -23.23
C MET A 420 20.91 -2.83 -23.44
N SER A 421 19.62 -2.58 -23.69
CA SER A 421 19.10 -1.22 -23.65
C SER A 421 19.04 -0.69 -22.21
N TYR A 422 18.87 0.62 -22.04
CA TYR A 422 18.71 1.24 -20.71
C TYR A 422 17.60 0.58 -19.88
N ILE A 423 16.50 0.20 -20.52
CA ILE A 423 15.39 -0.50 -19.86
C ILE A 423 15.84 -1.86 -19.33
N HIS A 424 16.64 -2.61 -20.09
CA HIS A 424 17.18 -3.89 -19.62
C HIS A 424 18.07 -3.67 -18.40
N THR A 425 19.04 -2.77 -18.49
CA THR A 425 19.96 -2.45 -17.38
C THR A 425 19.18 -2.04 -16.14
N PHE A 426 18.18 -1.17 -16.29
CA PHE A 426 17.33 -0.73 -15.20
C PHE A 426 16.58 -1.89 -14.55
N LEU A 427 15.89 -2.72 -15.34
CA LEU A 427 15.12 -3.85 -14.81
C LEU A 427 16.02 -4.84 -14.06
N TRP A 428 17.22 -5.12 -14.56
CA TRP A 428 18.16 -6.00 -13.87
C TRP A 428 18.72 -5.41 -12.58
N LEU A 429 18.99 -4.10 -12.54
CA LEU A 429 19.34 -3.43 -11.28
C LEU A 429 18.18 -3.47 -10.29
N ALA A 430 16.94 -3.27 -10.77
CA ALA A 430 15.74 -3.37 -9.94
C ALA A 430 15.58 -4.77 -9.36
N VAL A 431 15.70 -5.83 -10.18
CA VAL A 431 15.72 -7.23 -9.74
C VAL A 431 16.84 -7.47 -8.71
N GLY A 432 18.06 -7.04 -9.01
CA GLY A 432 19.23 -7.26 -8.16
C GLY A 432 19.08 -6.61 -6.78
N ILE A 433 18.76 -5.31 -6.73
CA ILE A 433 18.63 -4.57 -5.48
C ILE A 433 17.44 -5.08 -4.67
N SER A 434 16.29 -5.30 -5.32
CA SER A 434 15.07 -5.79 -4.65
C SER A 434 15.18 -7.23 -4.12
N PHE A 435 16.12 -8.02 -4.65
CA PHE A 435 16.41 -9.35 -4.13
C PHE A 435 17.53 -9.34 -3.09
N ILE A 436 18.65 -8.68 -3.38
CA ILE A 436 19.87 -8.78 -2.55
C ILE A 436 19.68 -8.07 -1.21
N VAL A 437 19.11 -6.87 -1.18
CA VAL A 437 18.97 -6.10 0.07
C VAL A 437 18.22 -6.89 1.16
N PRO A 438 17.00 -7.41 0.94
CA PRO A 438 16.29 -8.18 1.97
C PRO A 438 16.87 -9.56 2.26
N MET A 439 17.78 -10.08 1.42
CA MET A 439 18.51 -11.32 1.69
C MET A 439 19.63 -11.13 2.73
N PHE A 440 20.16 -9.91 2.88
CA PHE A 440 21.29 -9.63 3.77
C PHE A 440 20.93 -8.72 4.95
N PHE A 441 19.81 -8.01 4.88
CA PHE A 441 19.47 -6.99 5.86
C PHE A 441 18.03 -7.13 6.35
N ILE A 442 17.83 -6.90 7.65
CA ILE A 442 16.51 -6.75 8.28
C ILE A 442 16.35 -5.35 8.88
N GLN A 443 15.11 -4.98 9.19
CA GLN A 443 14.79 -3.80 9.99
C GLN A 443 14.37 -4.21 11.40
N PRO A 444 14.93 -3.59 12.47
CA PRO A 444 14.61 -3.96 13.86
C PRO A 444 13.12 -3.84 14.22
N ILE A 445 12.45 -2.81 13.69
CA ILE A 445 11.02 -2.51 13.97
C ILE A 445 10.09 -3.59 13.38
N GLY A 446 10.58 -4.35 12.41
CA GLY A 446 9.80 -5.42 11.81
C GLY A 446 10.55 -6.02 10.63
N ALA A 447 11.17 -7.17 10.85
CA ALA A 447 11.86 -7.90 9.78
C ALA A 447 10.91 -8.26 8.61
N PHE A 448 9.61 -8.44 8.90
CA PHE A 448 8.57 -8.64 7.89
C PHE A 448 8.47 -7.48 6.90
N ASN A 449 8.74 -6.24 7.31
CA ASN A 449 8.62 -5.09 6.40
C ASN A 449 9.65 -5.17 5.27
N MET A 450 10.83 -5.78 5.51
CA MET A 450 11.84 -6.00 4.47
C MET A 450 11.40 -7.01 3.41
N ILE A 451 10.45 -7.90 3.71
CA ILE A 451 9.91 -8.85 2.72
C ILE A 451 9.27 -8.11 1.54
N GLN A 452 8.82 -6.87 1.73
CA GLN A 452 8.19 -6.07 0.69
C GLN A 452 9.15 -5.67 -0.44
N PHE A 453 10.47 -5.73 -0.23
CA PHE A 453 11.44 -5.66 -1.33
C PHE A 453 11.23 -6.81 -2.32
N PHE A 454 10.96 -8.03 -1.83
CA PHE A 454 10.71 -9.17 -2.69
C PHE A 454 9.43 -9.03 -3.52
N TRP A 455 8.47 -8.21 -3.10
CA TRP A 455 7.28 -7.90 -3.91
C TRP A 455 7.66 -7.14 -5.18
N TYR A 456 8.59 -6.17 -5.10
CA TYR A 456 9.14 -5.52 -6.29
C TYR A 456 9.91 -6.52 -7.16
N TYR A 457 10.74 -7.37 -6.53
CA TYR A 457 11.49 -8.42 -7.23
C TYR A 457 10.58 -9.32 -8.07
N LEU A 458 9.49 -9.84 -7.50
CA LEU A 458 8.57 -10.75 -8.20
C LEU A 458 7.87 -10.09 -9.40
N VAL A 459 7.57 -8.79 -9.31
CA VAL A 459 6.99 -8.02 -10.42
C VAL A 459 8.04 -7.81 -11.51
N PHE A 460 9.24 -7.33 -11.17
CA PHE A 460 10.29 -7.06 -12.18
C PHE A 460 10.78 -8.33 -12.85
N VAL A 461 10.99 -9.41 -12.09
CA VAL A 461 11.26 -10.73 -12.67
C VAL A 461 10.06 -11.19 -13.51
N GLY A 462 8.83 -10.95 -13.07
CA GLY A 462 7.64 -11.29 -13.85
C GLY A 462 7.60 -10.63 -15.23
N ILE A 463 8.02 -9.36 -15.35
CA ILE A 463 8.15 -8.65 -16.63
C ILE A 463 9.17 -9.38 -17.54
N LEU A 464 10.38 -9.66 -17.02
CA LEU A 464 11.43 -10.34 -17.78
C LEU A 464 11.02 -11.77 -18.17
N SER A 465 10.40 -12.50 -17.24
CA SER A 465 9.95 -13.87 -17.44
C SER A 465 8.83 -13.96 -18.46
N GLY A 466 7.87 -13.03 -18.48
CA GLY A 466 6.81 -13.04 -19.49
C GLY A 466 7.33 -12.78 -20.90
N TRP A 467 8.31 -11.87 -21.07
CA TRP A 467 9.02 -11.73 -22.34
C TRP A 467 9.71 -13.05 -22.74
N GLY A 468 10.44 -13.67 -21.81
CA GLY A 468 11.11 -14.94 -22.04
C GLY A 468 10.15 -16.09 -22.38
N ILE A 469 9.00 -16.19 -21.71
CA ILE A 469 7.97 -17.20 -22.01
C ILE A 469 7.48 -17.04 -23.44
N TYR A 470 7.23 -15.81 -23.90
CA TYR A 470 6.84 -15.58 -25.29
C TYR A 470 7.90 -16.08 -26.28
N GLU A 471 9.18 -15.75 -26.05
CA GLU A 471 10.29 -16.21 -26.89
C GLU A 471 10.45 -17.74 -26.88
N PHE A 472 10.23 -18.37 -25.72
CA PHE A 472 10.21 -19.82 -25.59
C PHE A 472 9.08 -20.44 -26.42
N LEU A 473 7.87 -19.91 -26.31
CA LEU A 473 6.70 -20.36 -27.06
C LEU A 473 6.87 -20.22 -28.58
N GLN A 474 7.64 -19.23 -29.05
CA GLN A 474 7.93 -19.07 -30.47
C GLN A 474 8.80 -20.20 -31.05
N ARG A 475 9.48 -20.99 -30.22
CA ARG A 475 10.29 -22.14 -30.66
C ARG A 475 9.45 -23.32 -31.15
N PHE A 476 8.16 -23.33 -30.82
CA PHE A 476 7.25 -24.42 -31.16
C PHE A 476 6.31 -24.04 -32.31
N SER A 477 5.86 -25.06 -33.04
CA SER A 477 4.79 -24.93 -34.04
C SER A 477 3.45 -24.61 -33.39
N LYS A 478 2.45 -24.23 -34.19
CA LYS A 478 1.18 -23.64 -33.72
C LYS A 478 0.45 -24.47 -32.65
N VAL A 479 0.29 -25.78 -32.86
CA VAL A 479 -0.48 -26.64 -31.94
C VAL A 479 0.26 -26.86 -30.60
N PRO A 480 1.52 -27.37 -30.57
CA PRO A 480 2.26 -27.51 -29.33
C PRO A 480 2.43 -26.19 -28.57
N ARG A 481 2.60 -25.07 -29.28
CA ARG A 481 2.66 -23.74 -28.68
C ARG A 481 1.43 -23.43 -27.84
N TYR A 482 0.22 -23.67 -28.36
CA TYR A 482 -1.00 -23.41 -27.60
C TYR A 482 -1.17 -24.37 -26.43
N ILE A 483 -0.81 -25.64 -26.59
CA ILE A 483 -0.85 -26.62 -25.49
C ILE A 483 0.09 -26.18 -24.36
N ILE A 484 1.35 -25.86 -24.69
CA ILE A 484 2.35 -25.41 -23.71
C ILE A 484 1.92 -24.09 -23.07
N ALA A 485 1.40 -23.14 -23.84
CA ALA A 485 0.87 -21.88 -23.30
C ALA A 485 -0.26 -22.13 -22.28
N SER A 486 -1.23 -22.99 -22.61
CA SER A 486 -2.32 -23.36 -21.70
C SER A 486 -1.79 -24.04 -20.43
N LEU A 487 -0.81 -24.95 -20.55
CA LEU A 487 -0.18 -25.57 -19.40
C LEU A 487 0.49 -24.54 -18.50
N ILE A 488 1.28 -23.60 -19.06
CA ILE A 488 1.93 -22.52 -18.31
C ILE A 488 0.88 -21.68 -17.57
N ILE A 489 -0.24 -21.35 -18.20
CA ILE A 489 -1.33 -20.60 -17.56
C ILE A 489 -1.92 -21.40 -16.39
N LEU A 490 -2.21 -22.69 -16.60
CA LEU A 490 -2.80 -23.57 -15.58
C LEU A 490 -1.90 -23.73 -14.34
N ILE A 491 -0.57 -23.77 -14.50
CA ILE A 491 0.36 -23.84 -13.37
C ILE A 491 0.62 -22.48 -12.72
N THR A 492 0.28 -21.37 -13.39
CA THR A 492 0.54 -20.00 -12.89
C THR A 492 -0.59 -19.50 -12.00
N ILE A 493 -1.83 -19.75 -12.40
CA ILE A 493 -3.04 -19.18 -11.78
C ILE A 493 -3.33 -19.64 -10.34
N PRO A 494 -3.11 -20.90 -9.91
CA PRO A 494 -3.61 -21.41 -8.63
C PRO A 494 -3.24 -20.55 -7.41
N SER A 495 -1.99 -20.10 -7.34
CA SER A 495 -1.50 -19.25 -6.25
C SER A 495 -2.26 -17.91 -6.17
N ALA A 496 -2.50 -17.26 -7.32
CA ALA A 496 -3.26 -16.00 -7.38
C ALA A 496 -4.76 -16.19 -7.02
N THR A 497 -5.32 -17.38 -7.24
CA THR A 497 -6.76 -17.63 -6.99
C THR A 497 -7.13 -17.68 -5.52
N GLU A 498 -6.25 -18.13 -4.63
CA GLU A 498 -6.57 -18.28 -3.19
C GLU A 498 -7.09 -16.96 -2.61
N LYS A 499 -6.32 -15.88 -2.79
CA LYS A 499 -6.72 -14.57 -2.28
C LYS A 499 -7.90 -14.00 -3.07
N ILE A 500 -7.89 -14.04 -4.40
CA ILE A 500 -9.00 -13.50 -5.21
C ILE A 500 -10.34 -14.12 -4.78
N LEU A 501 -10.38 -15.44 -4.52
CA LEU A 501 -11.58 -16.12 -4.02
C LEU A 501 -11.94 -15.72 -2.60
N ALA A 502 -10.96 -15.59 -1.70
CA ALA A 502 -11.20 -15.16 -0.32
C ALA A 502 -11.79 -13.74 -0.22
N TYR A 503 -11.41 -12.85 -1.14
CA TYR A 503 -11.86 -11.45 -1.19
C TYR A 503 -13.03 -11.21 -2.17
N PHE A 504 -13.48 -12.24 -2.88
CA PHE A 504 -14.56 -12.11 -3.86
C PHE A 504 -15.86 -11.63 -3.20
N PRO A 505 -16.69 -10.79 -3.87
CA PRO A 505 -17.92 -10.25 -3.28
C PRO A 505 -18.91 -11.27 -2.71
N PHE A 506 -18.86 -12.53 -3.16
CA PHE A 506 -19.72 -13.62 -2.67
C PHE A 506 -19.03 -14.58 -1.69
N SER A 507 -17.81 -14.26 -1.23
CA SER A 507 -17.13 -15.07 -0.21
C SER A 507 -17.95 -15.05 1.10
N PRO A 508 -18.12 -16.19 1.78
CA PRO A 508 -18.84 -16.23 3.06
C PRO A 508 -18.04 -15.56 4.19
N THR A 509 -16.71 -15.48 4.07
CA THR A 509 -15.85 -14.93 5.12
C THR A 509 -15.74 -13.40 5.00
N HIS A 510 -16.34 -12.71 5.96
CA HIS A 510 -16.29 -11.26 6.08
C HIS A 510 -16.49 -10.82 7.53
N ILE A 511 -16.07 -9.60 7.83
CA ILE A 511 -16.36 -8.89 9.07
C ILE A 511 -17.32 -7.76 8.72
N THR A 512 -18.35 -7.59 9.54
CA THR A 512 -19.36 -6.55 9.34
C THR A 512 -19.28 -5.53 10.46
N ILE A 513 -19.15 -4.25 10.10
CA ILE A 513 -19.43 -3.15 11.03
C ILE A 513 -20.94 -2.97 11.00
N SER A 514 -21.60 -3.25 12.12
CA SER A 514 -23.06 -3.38 12.16
C SER A 514 -23.76 -2.07 11.77
N SER A 515 -24.97 -2.17 11.23
CA SER A 515 -25.83 -1.01 10.95
C SER A 515 -26.08 -0.13 12.18
N SER A 516 -25.97 -0.69 13.39
CA SER A 516 -26.09 0.06 14.64
C SER A 516 -24.82 0.85 14.94
N GLU A 517 -23.66 0.23 14.81
CA GLU A 517 -22.36 0.91 14.92
C GLU A 517 -22.24 2.06 13.89
N LEU A 518 -22.64 1.81 12.63
CA LEU A 518 -22.68 2.85 11.58
C LEU A 518 -23.60 4.03 11.91
N SER A 519 -24.75 3.78 12.55
CA SER A 519 -25.65 4.87 12.94
C SER A 519 -25.07 5.77 14.03
N LEU A 520 -24.25 5.21 14.94
CA LEU A 520 -23.52 6.00 15.93
C LEU A 520 -22.46 6.87 15.23
N TYR A 521 -21.75 6.32 14.26
CA TYR A 521 -20.77 7.09 13.47
C TYR A 521 -21.42 8.22 12.66
N ASP A 522 -22.59 8.01 12.07
CA ASP A 522 -23.34 9.07 11.38
C ASP A 522 -23.73 10.23 12.34
N VAL A 523 -24.15 9.91 13.57
CA VAL A 523 -24.41 10.93 14.60
C VAL A 523 -23.14 11.68 14.99
N MET A 524 -22.00 10.98 15.13
CA MET A 524 -20.70 11.62 15.41
C MET A 524 -20.30 12.58 14.29
N GLN A 525 -20.42 12.18 13.02
CA GLN A 525 -20.08 13.03 11.88
C GLN A 525 -20.87 14.36 11.88
N LYS A 526 -22.13 14.33 12.35
CA LYS A 526 -23.04 15.48 12.39
C LYS A 526 -22.93 16.33 13.65
N THR A 527 -22.22 15.86 14.68
CA THR A 527 -22.20 16.49 16.00
C THR A 527 -20.77 16.88 16.41
N GLY A 528 -20.58 18.11 16.90
CA GLY A 528 -19.25 18.58 17.34
C GLY A 528 -18.25 18.82 16.21
N SER A 529 -16.98 19.04 16.56
CA SER A 529 -15.88 19.32 15.62
C SER A 529 -15.01 18.09 15.38
N TYR A 530 -14.16 18.11 14.34
CA TYR A 530 -13.17 17.06 14.10
C TYR A 530 -12.16 16.90 15.25
N ASN A 531 -11.80 18.03 15.88
CA ASN A 531 -10.82 18.07 16.96
C ASN A 531 -11.34 17.52 18.29
N ASP A 532 -12.64 17.23 18.36
CA ASP A 532 -13.26 16.58 19.50
C ASP A 532 -12.84 15.11 19.54
N ALA A 533 -12.40 14.64 20.70
CA ALA A 533 -11.94 13.27 20.86
C ALA A 533 -13.03 12.38 21.48
N VAL A 534 -13.02 11.12 21.06
CA VAL A 534 -13.92 10.07 21.54
C VAL A 534 -13.16 9.10 22.43
N LEU A 535 -13.70 8.85 23.62
CA LEU A 535 -13.28 7.74 24.47
C LEU A 535 -14.09 6.49 24.09
N ILE A 536 -13.41 5.40 23.76
CA ILE A 536 -14.05 4.10 23.53
C ILE A 536 -13.99 3.31 24.84
N VAL A 537 -15.14 2.83 25.30
CA VAL A 537 -15.26 1.92 26.43
C VAL A 537 -15.61 0.53 25.90
N PRO A 538 -14.65 -0.41 25.86
CA PRO A 538 -14.89 -1.75 25.35
C PRO A 538 -15.67 -2.60 26.35
N SER A 539 -16.43 -3.58 25.86
CA SER A 539 -17.08 -4.57 26.73
C SER A 539 -16.06 -5.63 27.16
N LEU A 540 -15.57 -5.53 28.39
CA LEU A 540 -14.59 -6.46 28.98
C LEU A 540 -15.14 -7.17 30.22
N PRO A 541 -14.69 -8.40 30.53
CA PRO A 541 -15.03 -9.09 31.77
C PRO A 541 -14.59 -8.31 33.03
N GLU A 542 -13.44 -7.65 32.94
CA GLU A 542 -12.90 -6.74 33.93
C GLU A 542 -12.08 -5.62 33.26
N TYR A 543 -11.93 -4.49 33.93
CA TYR A 543 -11.16 -3.34 33.42
C TYR A 543 -9.76 -3.24 34.03
N SER A 544 -9.07 -4.38 34.14
CA SER A 544 -7.67 -4.42 34.57
C SER A 544 -6.73 -3.92 33.47
N LYS A 545 -5.52 -3.49 33.85
CA LYS A 545 -4.49 -3.06 32.89
C LYS A 545 -4.18 -4.15 31.86
N ALA A 546 -4.21 -5.42 32.27
CA ALA A 546 -3.91 -6.56 31.40
C ALA A 546 -5.01 -6.76 30.35
N GLU A 547 -6.29 -6.77 30.76
CA GLU A 547 -7.41 -6.92 29.82
C GLU A 547 -7.50 -5.77 28.83
N LEU A 548 -7.34 -4.53 29.31
CA LEU A 548 -7.32 -3.36 28.44
C LEU A 548 -6.13 -3.37 27.46
N SER A 549 -4.96 -3.83 27.90
CA SER A 549 -3.82 -4.02 26.99
C SER A 549 -4.12 -5.09 25.93
N ARG A 550 -4.77 -6.18 26.31
CA ARG A 550 -5.15 -7.24 25.34
C ARG A 550 -6.19 -6.73 24.34
N TRP A 551 -7.18 -5.97 24.80
CA TRP A 551 -8.14 -5.31 23.92
C TRP A 551 -7.45 -4.34 22.96
N PHE A 552 -6.55 -3.49 23.49
CA PHE A 552 -5.82 -2.54 22.68
C PHE A 552 -5.07 -3.26 21.54
N TRP A 553 -4.20 -4.22 21.89
CA TRP A 553 -3.38 -4.93 20.92
C TRP A 553 -4.16 -5.89 20.01
N GLY A 554 -5.31 -6.40 20.45
CA GLY A 554 -6.04 -7.45 19.74
C GLY A 554 -7.30 -7.02 18.99
N SER A 555 -8.01 -5.97 19.42
CA SER A 555 -9.38 -5.71 18.96
C SER A 555 -9.84 -4.25 19.04
N SER A 556 -8.91 -3.29 18.89
CA SER A 556 -9.21 -1.85 18.96
C SER A 556 -8.91 -1.03 17.69
N PRO A 557 -9.27 -1.47 16.47
CA PRO A 557 -8.99 -0.71 15.26
C PRO A 557 -9.59 0.71 15.33
N PRO A 558 -8.99 1.74 14.68
CA PRO A 558 -9.42 3.13 14.79
C PRO A 558 -10.68 3.43 13.93
N LYS A 559 -11.77 2.70 14.20
CA LYS A 559 -13.04 2.81 13.49
C LYS A 559 -13.69 4.18 13.67
N VAL A 560 -13.55 4.79 14.84
CA VAL A 560 -14.07 6.15 15.10
C VAL A 560 -13.43 7.15 14.15
N SER A 561 -12.12 7.08 13.94
CA SER A 561 -11.40 7.98 13.03
C SER A 561 -11.73 7.67 11.57
N ALA A 562 -11.88 6.38 11.22
CA ALA A 562 -12.27 5.95 9.89
C ALA A 562 -13.70 6.40 9.51
N PHE A 563 -14.67 6.14 10.37
CA PHE A 563 -16.11 6.23 10.04
C PHE A 563 -16.86 7.30 10.83
N GLY A 564 -16.45 7.62 12.06
CA GLY A 564 -17.05 8.68 12.87
C GLY A 564 -16.51 10.07 12.55
N HIS A 565 -15.39 10.17 11.81
CA HIS A 565 -14.69 11.42 11.50
C HIS A 565 -14.40 12.27 12.75
N LYS A 566 -13.88 11.61 13.79
CA LYS A 566 -13.43 12.21 15.04
C LYS A 566 -12.08 11.65 15.43
N ARG A 567 -11.38 12.38 16.31
CA ARG A 567 -10.19 11.84 16.96
C ARG A 567 -10.59 10.77 17.98
N VAL A 568 -9.70 9.82 18.23
CA VAL A 568 -9.92 8.79 19.25
C VAL A 568 -8.87 8.88 20.35
N PHE A 569 -9.28 8.69 21.58
CA PHE A 569 -8.38 8.67 22.74
C PHE A 569 -7.31 7.58 22.61
N LEU A 570 -7.78 6.37 22.31
CA LEU A 570 -6.96 5.17 22.23
C LEU A 570 -7.62 4.15 21.29
N GLY A 571 -6.86 3.73 20.29
CA GLY A 571 -7.18 2.70 19.32
C GLY A 571 -5.90 2.27 18.62
N ASN A 572 -5.78 0.99 18.35
CA ASN A 572 -4.56 0.40 17.84
C ASN A 572 -4.58 0.22 16.32
N GLU A 573 -3.43 0.44 15.69
CA GLU A 573 -3.11 -0.14 14.39
C GLU A 573 -2.40 -1.49 14.62
N VAL A 574 -2.57 -2.46 13.73
CA VAL A 574 -1.79 -3.71 13.79
C VAL A 574 -0.26 -3.45 13.61
N VAL A 575 0.16 -2.23 13.26
CA VAL A 575 1.56 -1.88 13.04
C VAL A 575 2.26 -1.43 14.33
N GLN A 576 3.36 -2.12 14.64
CA GLN A 576 4.16 -1.92 15.83
C GLN A 576 5.12 -0.72 15.66
N PHE A 577 4.65 0.46 16.03
CA PHE A 577 5.53 1.62 16.25
C PHE A 577 5.75 1.83 17.74
N PRO A 578 6.88 2.42 18.16
CA PRO A 578 7.22 2.61 19.58
C PRO A 578 6.42 3.77 20.20
N TYR A 579 5.09 3.65 20.26
CA TYR A 579 4.20 4.61 20.94
C TYR A 579 3.90 4.22 22.39
N GLU A 580 4.68 3.30 22.98
CA GLU A 580 4.46 2.76 24.33
C GLU A 580 4.38 3.87 25.40
N GLU A 581 5.19 4.92 25.26
CA GLU A 581 5.16 6.09 26.16
C GLU A 581 3.81 6.82 26.17
N TRP A 582 3.04 6.72 25.07
CA TRP A 582 1.72 7.32 24.92
C TRP A 582 0.59 6.34 25.30
N ILE A 583 0.80 5.05 25.10
CA ILE A 583 -0.21 4.00 25.33
C ILE A 583 -0.36 3.72 26.82
N GLY A 584 0.75 3.49 27.54
CA GLY A 584 0.73 3.10 28.95
C GLY A 584 -0.09 4.03 29.85
N PRO A 585 0.14 5.36 29.84
CA PRO A 585 -0.64 6.31 30.64
C PRO A 585 -2.14 6.33 30.31
N ARG A 586 -2.50 6.13 29.02
CA ARG A 586 -3.90 6.11 28.58
C ARG A 586 -4.63 4.87 29.05
N ILE A 587 -3.96 3.70 29.03
CA ILE A 587 -4.49 2.47 29.61
C ILE A 587 -4.71 2.67 31.11
N THR A 588 -3.76 3.27 31.83
CA THR A 588 -3.92 3.56 33.26
C THR A 588 -5.14 4.46 33.54
N LEU A 589 -5.31 5.55 32.79
CA LEU A 589 -6.48 6.42 32.94
C LEU A 589 -7.80 5.69 32.70
N LEU A 590 -7.84 4.81 31.70
CA LEU A 590 -9.04 4.02 31.39
C LEU A 590 -9.32 2.96 32.47
N THR A 591 -8.27 2.34 33.02
CA THR A 591 -8.36 1.44 34.18
C THR A 591 -8.92 2.16 35.39
N SER A 592 -8.42 3.35 35.73
CA SER A 592 -8.91 4.12 36.89
C SER A 592 -10.36 4.59 36.71
N LEU A 593 -10.77 4.97 35.49
CA LEU A 593 -12.15 5.36 35.20
C LEU A 593 -13.13 4.17 35.23
N MET A 594 -12.74 3.04 34.63
CA MET A 594 -13.64 1.91 34.39
C MET A 594 -13.51 0.79 35.42
N GLY A 595 -12.47 0.78 36.25
CA GLY A 595 -12.25 -0.23 37.29
C GLY A 595 -13.47 -0.50 38.20
N PRO A 596 -14.23 0.53 38.61
CA PRO A 596 -15.45 0.33 39.39
C PRO A 596 -16.63 -0.33 38.65
N GLN A 597 -16.62 -0.37 37.31
CA GLN A 597 -17.76 -0.83 36.49
C GLN A 597 -18.19 -2.27 36.79
N THR A 598 -17.27 -3.13 37.21
CA THR A 598 -17.53 -4.54 37.49
C THR A 598 -17.67 -4.85 38.98
N LYS A 599 -17.62 -3.83 39.85
CA LYS A 599 -17.72 -3.98 41.30
C LYS A 599 -19.15 -3.80 41.79
N THR A 600 -19.50 -4.53 42.83
CA THR A 600 -20.80 -4.40 43.51
C THR A 600 -20.83 -3.22 44.50
N ASN A 601 -19.71 -2.96 45.17
CA ASN A 601 -19.52 -1.82 46.07
C ASN A 601 -18.35 -0.97 45.58
N ILE A 602 -18.57 0.34 45.46
CA ILE A 602 -17.58 1.32 45.00
C ILE A 602 -17.28 2.27 46.17
N SER A 603 -16.02 2.37 46.57
CA SER A 603 -15.57 3.27 47.64
C SER A 603 -15.54 4.74 47.18
N GLU A 604 -15.61 5.67 48.13
CA GLU A 604 -15.48 7.12 47.83
C GLU A 604 -14.11 7.47 47.20
N GLU A 605 -13.05 6.75 47.58
CA GLU A 605 -11.71 6.92 47.00
C GLU A 605 -11.71 6.56 45.51
N GLU A 606 -12.34 5.44 45.13
CA GLU A 606 -12.48 5.03 43.73
C GLU A 606 -13.36 5.99 42.93
N ILE A 607 -14.41 6.55 43.53
CA ILE A 607 -15.23 7.58 42.89
C ILE A 607 -14.41 8.84 42.63
N LEU A 608 -13.58 9.25 43.60
CA LEU A 608 -12.70 10.40 43.48
C LEU A 608 -11.62 10.18 42.41
N GLU A 609 -11.00 9.00 42.39
CA GLU A 609 -9.98 8.63 41.39
C GLU A 609 -10.57 8.63 39.97
N ALA A 610 -11.75 8.04 39.79
CA ALA A 610 -12.45 8.03 38.51
C ALA A 610 -12.88 9.43 38.07
N ARG A 611 -13.34 10.28 39.00
CA ARG A 611 -13.67 11.69 38.71
C ARG A 611 -12.43 12.45 38.24
N ASN A 612 -11.28 12.28 38.91
CA ASN A 612 -10.03 12.91 38.52
C ASN A 612 -9.53 12.40 37.16
N SER A 613 -9.70 11.11 36.89
CA SER A 613 -9.38 10.49 35.59
C SER A 613 -10.26 11.06 34.49
N LEU A 614 -11.58 11.15 34.70
CA LEU A 614 -12.51 11.75 33.75
C LEU A 614 -12.19 13.22 33.49
N LYS A 615 -11.89 13.99 34.54
CA LYS A 615 -11.46 15.39 34.39
C LYS A 615 -10.20 15.49 33.54
N THR A 616 -9.20 14.64 33.79
CA THR A 616 -7.97 14.59 32.99
C THR A 616 -8.26 14.25 31.52
N LEU A 617 -9.17 13.30 31.27
CA LEU A 617 -9.62 12.95 29.92
C LEU A 617 -10.26 14.15 29.20
N ILE A 618 -11.13 14.90 29.87
CA ILE A 618 -11.79 16.07 29.30
C ILE A 618 -10.77 17.19 29.05
N ASP A 619 -9.98 17.55 30.06
CA ASP A 619 -9.14 18.75 30.03
C ASP A 619 -7.88 18.53 29.16
N SER A 620 -7.20 17.41 29.33
CA SER A 620 -5.91 17.14 28.66
C SER A 620 -6.06 16.46 27.31
N TYR A 621 -7.09 15.62 27.15
CA TYR A 621 -7.31 14.84 25.93
C TYR A 621 -8.54 15.31 25.14
N LYS A 622 -9.21 16.39 25.55
CA LYS A 622 -10.35 16.98 24.82
C LYS A 622 -11.46 15.97 24.53
N ILE A 623 -11.70 15.04 25.46
CA ILE A 623 -12.76 14.05 25.32
C ILE A 623 -14.11 14.77 25.39
N ARG A 624 -14.86 14.71 24.30
CA ARG A 624 -16.21 15.26 24.19
C ARG A 624 -17.27 14.18 24.10
N PHE A 625 -16.90 13.00 23.60
CA PHE A 625 -17.82 11.89 23.41
C PHE A 625 -17.31 10.62 24.07
N ILE A 626 -18.23 9.79 24.56
CA ILE A 626 -17.93 8.45 25.06
C ILE A 626 -18.76 7.45 24.24
N LEU A 627 -18.08 6.56 23.53
CA LEU A 627 -18.66 5.42 22.84
C LEU A 627 -18.59 4.21 23.76
N SER A 628 -19.73 3.78 24.29
CA SER A 628 -19.85 2.65 25.20
C SER A 628 -20.30 1.39 24.48
N HIS A 629 -19.54 0.31 24.63
CA HIS A 629 -19.93 -1.05 24.26
C HIS A 629 -20.58 -1.82 25.43
N VAL A 630 -20.76 -1.17 26.58
CA VAL A 630 -21.53 -1.72 27.70
C VAL A 630 -22.89 -1.04 27.82
N PRO A 631 -23.94 -1.76 28.29
CA PRO A 631 -25.31 -1.24 28.30
C PRO A 631 -25.53 0.01 29.16
N SER A 632 -24.72 0.19 30.21
CA SER A 632 -24.74 1.40 31.04
C SER A 632 -23.39 1.64 31.69
N LEU A 633 -22.97 2.90 31.73
CA LEU A 633 -21.76 3.32 32.45
C LEU A 633 -22.14 3.59 33.92
N TRP A 634 -21.34 3.09 34.86
CA TRP A 634 -21.58 3.25 36.30
C TRP A 634 -21.66 4.72 36.75
N PHE A 635 -21.15 5.64 35.93
CA PHE A 635 -21.04 7.05 36.22
C PHE A 635 -21.92 7.98 35.36
N THR A 636 -22.84 7.44 34.55
CA THR A 636 -23.72 8.27 33.69
C THR A 636 -24.48 9.33 34.47
N SER A 637 -25.06 8.97 35.62
CA SER A 637 -25.79 9.88 36.50
C SER A 637 -24.90 10.74 37.40
N LYS A 638 -23.60 10.41 37.51
CA LYS A 638 -22.65 11.06 38.45
C LYS A 638 -21.86 12.20 37.83
N PHE A 639 -21.65 12.18 36.51
CA PHE A 639 -20.73 13.10 35.82
C PHE A 639 -21.33 13.80 34.57
N GLY A 640 -22.64 14.07 34.56
CA GLY A 640 -23.25 14.98 33.58
C GLY A 640 -23.21 14.48 32.12
N LEU A 641 -23.34 13.17 31.90
CA LEU A 641 -23.37 12.61 30.54
C LEU A 641 -24.76 12.77 29.91
N LYS A 642 -24.81 13.29 28.68
CA LYS A 642 -26.03 13.33 27.87
C LYS A 642 -26.00 12.19 26.87
N GLU A 643 -26.94 11.26 26.97
CA GLU A 643 -27.10 10.23 25.94
C GLU A 643 -27.58 10.88 24.62
N LEU A 644 -26.88 10.57 23.52
CA LEU A 644 -27.25 11.04 22.19
C LEU A 644 -28.03 9.97 21.42
N ILE A 645 -27.57 8.71 21.50
CA ILE A 645 -28.19 7.57 20.83
C ILE A 645 -27.76 6.28 21.53
N THR A 646 -28.69 5.34 21.68
CA THR A 646 -28.44 3.96 22.11
C THR A 646 -29.09 3.01 21.12
N LYS A 647 -28.33 2.01 20.67
CA LYS A 647 -28.82 1.00 19.72
C LYS A 647 -28.04 -0.31 19.87
N ASP A 648 -28.75 -1.42 20.03
CA ASP A 648 -28.19 -2.77 20.17
C ASP A 648 -27.07 -2.90 21.23
N GLY A 649 -27.25 -2.25 22.38
CA GLY A 649 -26.28 -2.25 23.48
C GLY A 649 -25.05 -1.35 23.28
N LEU A 650 -24.99 -0.59 22.17
CA LEU A 650 -24.02 0.47 21.94
C LEU A 650 -24.65 1.82 22.29
N SER A 651 -23.94 2.64 23.07
CA SER A 651 -24.41 3.96 23.46
C SER A 651 -23.37 5.04 23.18
N LEU A 652 -23.82 6.17 22.65
CA LEU A 652 -23.01 7.36 22.46
C LEU A 652 -23.45 8.45 23.43
N TYR A 653 -22.52 8.88 24.27
CA TYR A 653 -22.74 9.97 25.22
C TYR A 653 -21.95 11.22 24.82
N GLU A 654 -22.53 12.39 25.04
CA GLU A 654 -21.83 13.67 25.03
C GLU A 654 -21.49 14.07 26.46
N VAL A 655 -20.23 14.43 26.68
CA VAL A 655 -19.74 14.96 27.95
C VAL A 655 -20.10 16.44 28.05
N ARG A 656 -20.96 16.81 29.00
CA ARG A 656 -21.25 18.22 29.29
C ARG A 656 -20.18 18.78 30.22
N PRO A 657 -19.88 20.09 30.15
CA PRO A 657 -19.03 20.73 31.16
C PRO A 657 -19.62 20.46 32.55
N LEU A 658 -18.77 19.96 33.46
CA LEU A 658 -19.11 19.65 34.84
C LEU A 658 -19.35 20.91 35.67
#